data_AF-A0A4S2GX44-F1
#
_entry.id   AF-A0A4S2GX44-F1
#
_cell.length_a   1.000
_cell.length_b   1.000
_cell.length_c   1.000
_cell.angle_alpha   90.00
_cell.angle_beta   90.00
_cell.angle_gamma   90.00
#
_symmetry.space_group_name_H-M   'P 1'
#
loop_
_entity.id
_entity.type
_entity.pdbx_description
1 polymer ?
#
loop_
_entity_poly.entity_id
_entity_poly.type
_entity_poly.pdbx_seq_one_letter_code
_entity_poly.pdbx_strand_id
1 'polypeptide(L)'
;MRDFLYRGVALSALAGAIAASAAPGAAGQDTQDTEFVLPYYGDINPFYGDINPFYGDINPFYGDISPFWGDISPFWGDINPFYGDIAAFWGDISPFYGDIAAFWGDIGAFWGDIGPFYGDINAFWGDIGAFSDTTSGDYATLATQLETMFAQAEAVFGPAVRDATGLSFREAFLQGLLDAYELDLADLSTLDSWSANKRGAFFLDFYDGLMAYSGADRPDHWMPAIHWSPALSQAVGGGSGALVGVLDFSTQGTDGVNLRITHGTRDYLNFNHGAAVAGIIGAAHDGQGVMGIAPGVTINVYNPFDASLTASWQSVRDGVVRLGQLQSDIVNMSLGVPGWTLHQDWASVFSDQQLAPHVGDMLFVIAAGNNGATQTADLDWTGVPVLENLIIVGSVNPWGEISSFSNRPGTACLTVNGTCQAGNRLMDRFIVAPGELILVSDGQGGTARMSGTSFAAPMVSGAAALIKGRWGWLEPGDVADILFRSATDLGVPGVDEVYGWGLLNVDAAMRPLDERSLFYLDETSTARDVVTLGYVSGALRFHSAAQNAVTVFETINGTYRDFTISLDDIVIKPAKGQGGGSSKSAQYASTQAATGFNATAFSDTLGFTRTISRRGDFEMSAFAAPADPLDLDADGELDIQTGFRFTDTASGREFQIGFGEGALALNGQDGFALFSDHRPETGGVNPVLGFASGGAYMAGGMRVGDATRVSFGVSSGRDEYTFVNPITGAEDEVLDGLSVYEAIAFFTGVSHEVSDRFVITLGYTHLHEATGLLGAQGTGVLDLDGGAATDAVTVGAEALLPARLSLSASATAARTAADGFDTRAISIGETPVSTAFQVSLRRDGIITRSDAVRASVIQTLHQESGSLEYRAMGIADRQSGTLALDSQSWALGGQRPIAAELLYAIPLFGDRGDLSLFGRAMLAGEAGFEADREIASGLRFTLDY
;
A
#
# COMPACT_ATOMS: atom_id res chain seq x y z
N MET A 1 15.59 -3.88 58.00
CA MET A 1 15.58 -3.80 56.53
C MET A 1 15.33 -5.17 55.89
N ARG A 2 16.12 -6.22 56.16
CA ARG A 2 15.90 -7.57 55.62
C ARG A 2 14.55 -8.22 56.03
N ASP A 3 14.12 -8.04 57.28
CA ASP A 3 12.81 -8.54 57.76
C ASP A 3 11.59 -7.71 57.30
N PHE A 4 11.81 -6.48 56.81
CA PHE A 4 10.76 -5.64 56.23
C PHE A 4 10.50 -6.05 54.78
N LEU A 5 11.56 -6.44 54.04
CA LEU A 5 11.49 -6.98 52.69
C LEU A 5 10.81 -8.37 52.64
N TYR A 6 11.06 -9.25 53.61
CA TYR A 6 10.40 -10.57 53.65
C TYR A 6 8.90 -10.53 53.99
N ARG A 7 8.43 -9.49 54.69
CA ARG A 7 7.00 -9.32 55.00
C ARG A 7 6.24 -8.58 53.90
N GLY A 8 6.93 -7.78 53.06
CA GLY A 8 6.35 -7.20 51.84
C GLY A 8 6.02 -8.25 50.78
N VAL A 9 6.88 -9.26 50.61
CA VAL A 9 6.70 -10.36 49.64
C VAL A 9 5.58 -11.34 50.04
N ALA A 10 5.17 -11.36 51.30
CA ALA A 10 4.04 -12.19 51.75
C ALA A 10 2.67 -11.52 51.50
N LEU A 11 2.62 -10.19 51.30
CA LEU A 11 1.38 -9.49 50.95
C LEU A 11 1.10 -9.52 49.43
N SER A 12 2.14 -9.63 48.59
CA SER A 12 2.00 -9.74 47.13
C SER A 12 1.35 -11.05 46.68
N ALA A 13 1.48 -12.13 47.46
CA ALA A 13 0.82 -13.41 47.17
C ALA A 13 -0.69 -13.42 47.46
N LEU A 14 -1.22 -12.44 48.21
CA LEU A 14 -2.64 -12.37 48.56
C LEU A 14 -3.45 -11.49 47.59
N ALA A 15 -2.81 -10.50 46.95
CA ALA A 15 -3.46 -9.63 45.96
C ALA A 15 -3.71 -10.36 44.62
N GLY A 16 -2.78 -11.23 44.19
CA GLY A 16 -2.94 -12.02 42.96
C GLY A 16 -4.04 -13.09 43.02
N ALA A 17 -4.55 -13.45 44.20
CA ALA A 17 -5.58 -14.46 44.35
C ALA A 17 -7.02 -13.92 44.24
N ILE A 18 -7.21 -12.60 44.27
CA ILE A 18 -8.55 -11.97 44.26
C ILE A 18 -8.98 -11.61 42.82
N ALA A 19 -8.03 -11.35 41.92
CA ALA A 19 -8.31 -11.04 40.51
C ALA A 19 -8.79 -12.26 39.68
N ALA A 20 -8.53 -13.49 40.12
CA ALA A 20 -8.79 -14.71 39.34
C ALA A 20 -10.19 -15.36 39.56
N SER A 21 -11.18 -14.66 40.13
CA SER A 21 -12.47 -15.28 40.52
C SER A 21 -13.75 -14.63 39.99
N ALA A 22 -13.67 -13.70 39.03
CA ALA A 22 -14.85 -13.11 38.39
C ALA A 22 -15.03 -13.68 36.98
N ALA A 23 -15.66 -14.85 36.88
CA ALA A 23 -16.25 -15.34 35.65
C ALA A 23 -17.63 -15.94 35.99
N PRO A 24 -18.73 -15.54 35.32
CA PRO A 24 -19.95 -16.32 35.33
C PRO A 24 -20.27 -16.88 33.94
N GLY A 25 -20.55 -18.18 33.91
CA GLY A 25 -21.05 -18.90 32.75
C GLY A 25 -22.57 -18.87 32.60
N ALA A 26 -22.99 -18.92 31.34
CA ALA A 26 -24.17 -19.57 30.73
C ALA A 26 -25.55 -19.62 31.44
N ALA A 27 -26.51 -18.98 30.75
CA ALA A 27 -27.86 -19.42 30.34
C ALA A 27 -29.03 -19.55 31.35
N GLY A 28 -30.17 -18.93 30.99
CA GLY A 28 -31.52 -19.33 31.46
C GLY A 28 -32.63 -18.27 31.31
N GLN A 29 -33.61 -18.57 30.44
CA GLN A 29 -34.85 -17.85 30.14
C GLN A 29 -35.77 -17.60 31.37
N ASP A 30 -36.59 -16.52 31.39
CA ASP A 30 -38.02 -16.55 30.97
C ASP A 30 -38.86 -15.33 31.45
N THR A 31 -39.64 -14.79 30.50
CA THR A 31 -40.99 -14.17 30.56
C THR A 31 -41.41 -12.96 31.44
N GLN A 32 -41.97 -11.96 30.72
CA GLN A 32 -43.31 -11.34 30.84
C GLN A 32 -43.66 -10.46 32.05
N ASP A 33 -44.51 -9.43 31.97
CA ASP A 33 -45.13 -8.59 30.93
C ASP A 33 -45.87 -7.49 31.73
N THR A 34 -46.33 -6.43 31.05
CA THR A 34 -47.53 -5.56 31.30
C THR A 34 -47.19 -4.07 31.19
N GLU A 35 -47.46 -3.42 30.06
CA GLU A 35 -48.75 -2.96 29.49
C GLU A 35 -49.14 -1.53 29.90
N PHE A 36 -49.37 -0.64 28.92
CA PHE A 36 -50.63 0.09 28.62
C PHE A 36 -50.31 1.27 27.65
N VAL A 37 -50.64 1.21 26.35
CA VAL A 37 -51.91 1.48 25.63
C VAL A 37 -52.04 2.91 25.06
N LEU A 38 -52.33 2.94 23.75
CA LEU A 38 -52.45 4.02 22.74
C LEU A 38 -53.77 4.86 22.88
N PRO A 39 -54.00 6.01 22.18
CA PRO A 39 -54.49 5.98 20.78
C PRO A 39 -54.24 7.19 19.83
N TYR A 40 -54.05 6.83 18.55
CA TYR A 40 -54.60 7.40 17.28
C TYR A 40 -54.02 8.65 16.54
N TYR A 41 -53.33 8.31 15.43
CA TYR A 41 -53.49 8.67 14.00
C TYR A 41 -53.25 10.08 13.43
N GLY A 42 -52.34 10.10 12.44
CA GLY A 42 -52.31 10.93 11.23
C GLY A 42 -51.21 10.43 10.28
N ASP A 43 -51.59 9.81 9.16
CA ASP A 43 -50.69 9.23 8.14
C ASP A 43 -49.89 10.30 7.36
N ILE A 44 -48.56 10.16 7.31
CA ILE A 44 -47.75 10.42 6.10
C ILE A 44 -46.63 9.36 6.07
N ASN A 45 -46.80 8.33 5.23
CA ASN A 45 -45.77 7.33 4.92
C ASN A 45 -44.79 7.87 3.88
N PRO A 46 -43.48 7.68 4.09
CA PRO A 46 -42.59 7.31 3.01
C PRO A 46 -41.92 5.95 3.31
N PHE A 47 -41.79 5.16 2.25
CA PHE A 47 -41.02 3.91 2.14
C PHE A 47 -41.71 2.61 2.62
N TYR A 48 -42.10 1.79 1.64
CA TYR A 48 -41.84 0.35 1.63
C TYR A 48 -41.69 -0.14 0.19
N GLY A 49 -40.61 -0.86 -0.07
CA GLY A 49 -40.33 -1.60 -1.31
C GLY A 49 -38.93 -2.20 -1.27
N ASP A 50 -38.86 -3.53 -1.33
CA ASP A 50 -37.67 -4.37 -1.14
C ASP A 50 -36.52 -4.06 -2.12
N ILE A 51 -35.28 -4.13 -1.60
CA ILE A 51 -34.05 -4.18 -2.39
C ILE A 51 -33.64 -5.64 -2.53
N ASN A 52 -33.64 -6.14 -3.76
CA ASN A 52 -32.71 -7.17 -4.23
C ASN A 52 -32.49 -7.01 -5.75
N PRO A 53 -31.34 -7.46 -6.27
CA PRO A 53 -30.61 -6.81 -7.35
C PRO A 53 -30.94 -7.37 -8.74
N PHE A 54 -30.33 -6.78 -9.77
CA PHE A 54 -30.30 -7.11 -11.20
C PHE A 54 -31.12 -6.22 -12.16
N TYR A 55 -30.40 -5.73 -13.17
CA TYR A 55 -30.79 -5.03 -14.42
C TYR A 55 -31.08 -3.51 -14.41
N GLY A 56 -30.13 -2.75 -14.96
CA GLY A 56 -30.35 -1.78 -16.06
C GLY A 56 -30.85 -0.35 -15.75
N ASP A 57 -29.98 0.62 -16.07
CA ASP A 57 -30.13 2.06 -16.39
C ASP A 57 -30.85 3.03 -15.44
N ILE A 58 -30.06 3.97 -14.88
CA ILE A 58 -30.52 5.32 -14.53
C ILE A 58 -29.58 6.36 -15.16
N ASN A 59 -30.09 7.02 -16.20
CA ASN A 59 -29.62 8.30 -16.71
C ASN A 59 -30.19 9.45 -15.85
N PRO A 60 -29.36 10.42 -15.42
CA PRO A 60 -29.73 11.83 -15.37
C PRO A 60 -28.90 12.54 -16.46
N PHE A 61 -29.44 12.97 -17.59
CA PHE A 61 -30.25 14.18 -17.73
C PHE A 61 -31.18 14.08 -18.94
N TYR A 62 -32.41 14.58 -18.80
CA TYR A 62 -33.28 14.95 -19.92
C TYR A 62 -33.07 16.45 -20.22
N GLY A 63 -32.61 16.76 -21.43
CA GLY A 63 -32.51 18.13 -21.95
C GLY A 63 -31.81 18.14 -23.31
N ASP A 64 -32.54 18.54 -24.36
CA ASP A 64 -32.00 18.76 -25.71
C ASP A 64 -31.00 19.92 -25.68
N ILE A 65 -29.71 19.64 -25.82
CA ILE A 65 -28.73 20.62 -26.28
C ILE A 65 -27.77 19.92 -27.27
N SER A 66 -27.96 20.25 -28.54
CA SER A 66 -26.95 20.23 -29.59
C SER A 66 -27.25 21.45 -30.47
N PRO A 67 -26.29 22.06 -31.18
CA PRO A 67 -24.83 21.99 -31.08
C PRO A 67 -24.14 23.38 -31.27
N PHE A 68 -23.18 23.83 -30.44
CA PHE A 68 -22.12 24.80 -30.83
C PHE A 68 -20.94 24.72 -29.83
N TRP A 69 -19.75 24.27 -30.24
CA TRP A 69 -18.57 25.03 -30.71
C TRP A 69 -17.88 25.91 -29.63
N GLY A 70 -16.69 25.51 -29.19
CA GLY A 70 -15.54 26.37 -28.80
C GLY A 70 -15.56 27.17 -27.49
N ASP A 71 -14.60 26.82 -26.60
CA ASP A 71 -13.93 27.53 -25.48
C ASP A 71 -14.70 28.36 -24.42
N ILE A 72 -14.58 27.89 -23.16
CA ILE A 72 -14.40 28.76 -21.98
C ILE A 72 -13.29 28.18 -21.09
N SER A 73 -12.11 28.80 -21.13
CA SER A 73 -11.26 28.99 -19.94
C SER A 73 -11.63 30.36 -19.34
N PRO A 74 -11.77 30.54 -18.00
CA PRO A 74 -10.57 30.68 -17.17
C PRO A 74 -10.73 30.33 -15.66
N PHE A 75 -9.70 29.73 -15.07
CA PHE A 75 -9.03 30.32 -13.91
C PHE A 75 -7.53 29.95 -13.96
N TRP A 76 -6.69 30.98 -14.15
CA TRP A 76 -5.24 30.96 -13.91
C TRP A 76 -4.98 31.56 -12.52
N GLY A 77 -4.13 30.90 -11.72
CA GLY A 77 -3.54 31.44 -10.49
C GLY A 77 -3.02 30.34 -9.55
N ASP A 78 -1.70 30.22 -9.42
CA ASP A 78 -0.98 29.28 -8.55
C ASP A 78 -1.45 29.28 -7.08
N ILE A 79 -1.78 28.08 -6.57
CA ILE A 79 -1.48 27.67 -5.19
C ILE A 79 -1.02 26.21 -5.22
N ASN A 80 0.30 26.03 -5.23
CA ASN A 80 0.93 24.99 -4.39
C ASN A 80 1.08 25.61 -2.99
N PRO A 81 0.67 24.89 -1.94
CA PRO A 81 1.55 23.86 -1.42
C PRO A 81 0.80 22.59 -1.02
N PHE A 82 1.07 21.50 -1.73
CA PHE A 82 1.37 20.26 -1.06
C PHE A 82 2.81 19.89 -1.41
N TYR A 83 3.65 19.82 -0.38
CA TYR A 83 5.02 19.33 -0.41
C TYR A 83 4.98 17.93 0.23
N GLY A 84 5.49 16.91 -0.47
CA GLY A 84 5.68 15.56 0.03
C GLY A 84 5.40 14.50 -1.04
N ASP A 85 6.40 13.67 -1.32
CA ASP A 85 6.40 12.64 -2.37
C ASP A 85 5.26 11.63 -2.19
N ILE A 86 4.41 11.48 -3.21
CA ILE A 86 3.53 10.32 -3.35
C ILE A 86 4.33 9.27 -4.12
N ALA A 87 4.84 8.27 -3.41
CA ALA A 87 5.36 7.06 -4.00
C ALA A 87 4.42 5.89 -3.66
N ALA A 88 3.84 5.36 -4.74
CA ALA A 88 3.46 3.97 -5.00
C ALA A 88 2.08 3.43 -4.55
N PHE A 89 1.47 2.76 -5.55
CA PHE A 89 0.50 1.66 -5.53
C PHE A 89 -1.03 1.94 -5.59
N TRP A 90 -1.58 1.57 -6.76
CA TRP A 90 -2.97 1.21 -7.13
C TRP A 90 -3.99 2.30 -7.55
N GLY A 91 -4.38 2.29 -8.84
CA GLY A 91 -5.71 2.72 -9.33
C GLY A 91 -5.77 3.49 -10.66
N ASP A 92 -6.41 2.88 -11.68
CA ASP A 92 -6.53 3.23 -13.13
C ASP A 92 -7.25 4.56 -13.51
N ILE A 93 -6.75 5.37 -14.48
CA ILE A 93 -6.94 5.44 -15.97
C ILE A 93 -8.31 5.95 -16.50
N SER A 94 -8.30 6.92 -17.45
CA SER A 94 -8.94 6.88 -18.81
C SER A 94 -9.08 8.27 -19.48
N PRO A 95 -9.37 8.39 -20.80
CA PRO A 95 -8.53 8.11 -21.96
C PRO A 95 -8.24 9.39 -22.80
N PHE A 96 -7.14 9.37 -23.56
CA PHE A 96 -6.68 10.46 -24.45
C PHE A 96 -6.43 11.83 -23.78
N TYR A 97 -5.13 12.16 -23.71
CA TYR A 97 -4.49 13.44 -23.36
C TYR A 97 -3.98 13.61 -21.91
N GLY A 98 -2.70 13.22 -21.73
CA GLY A 98 -1.80 13.56 -20.59
C GLY A 98 -2.02 12.67 -19.35
N ASP A 99 -1.06 11.93 -18.79
CA ASP A 99 0.38 12.16 -18.67
C ASP A 99 1.22 10.87 -18.73
N ILE A 100 2.44 10.99 -19.28
CA ILE A 100 3.58 10.16 -18.88
C ILE A 100 4.39 11.00 -17.89
N ALA A 101 4.46 10.60 -16.62
CA ALA A 101 5.32 11.24 -15.63
C ALA A 101 6.36 10.26 -15.08
N ALA A 102 7.61 10.44 -15.54
CA ALA A 102 8.83 10.49 -14.74
C ALA A 102 9.99 10.70 -15.73
N PHE A 103 10.65 11.86 -15.65
CA PHE A 103 11.58 12.46 -16.62
C PHE A 103 10.89 13.09 -17.85
N TRP A 104 11.51 14.16 -18.40
CA TRP A 104 11.12 14.89 -19.62
C TRP A 104 10.22 16.14 -19.52
N GLY A 105 10.53 17.09 -18.62
CA GLY A 105 9.81 18.36 -18.51
C GLY A 105 9.64 19.13 -19.84
N ASP A 106 10.63 19.11 -20.73
CA ASP A 106 10.57 19.85 -22.01
C ASP A 106 9.82 19.09 -23.12
N ILE A 107 9.87 17.75 -23.13
CA ILE A 107 9.17 16.93 -24.15
C ILE A 107 7.69 16.76 -23.78
N GLY A 108 7.36 16.62 -22.49
CA GLY A 108 5.99 16.57 -22.00
C GLY A 108 5.23 17.87 -22.26
N ALA A 109 5.86 19.02 -22.03
CA ALA A 109 5.27 20.32 -22.37
C ALA A 109 5.03 20.47 -23.89
N PHE A 110 6.00 20.06 -24.72
CA PHE A 110 5.87 20.08 -26.18
C PHE A 110 4.71 19.21 -26.70
N TRP A 111 4.55 17.99 -26.19
CA TRP A 111 3.44 17.13 -26.60
C TRP A 111 2.11 17.52 -25.96
N GLY A 112 2.12 18.19 -24.81
CA GLY A 112 0.95 18.87 -24.27
C GLY A 112 0.44 20.00 -25.17
N ASP A 113 1.35 20.69 -25.88
CA ASP A 113 1.01 21.74 -26.84
C ASP A 113 0.65 21.19 -28.24
N ILE A 114 1.37 20.18 -28.73
CA ILE A 114 1.07 19.52 -30.01
C ILE A 114 -0.13 18.58 -29.92
N GLY A 115 -0.36 17.91 -28.79
CA GLY A 115 -1.44 16.91 -28.64
C GLY A 115 -2.84 17.44 -28.97
N PRO A 116 -3.26 18.59 -28.42
CA PRO A 116 -4.51 19.25 -28.78
C PRO A 116 -4.57 19.58 -30.29
N PHE A 117 -3.47 20.11 -30.83
CA PHE A 117 -3.36 20.44 -32.25
C PHE A 117 -3.43 19.21 -33.17
N TYR A 118 -2.81 18.11 -32.74
CA TYR A 118 -2.81 16.81 -33.41
C TYR A 118 -4.18 16.15 -33.38
N GLY A 119 -4.90 16.24 -32.25
CA GLY A 119 -6.27 15.78 -32.11
C GLY A 119 -7.22 16.52 -33.04
N ASP A 120 -7.09 17.84 -33.08
CA ASP A 120 -7.86 18.71 -33.95
C ASP A 120 -7.57 18.46 -35.43
N ILE A 121 -6.29 18.30 -35.82
CA ILE A 121 -5.93 17.95 -37.21
C ILE A 121 -6.47 16.57 -37.59
N ASN A 122 -6.34 15.55 -36.75
CA ASN A 122 -6.78 14.20 -37.09
C ASN A 122 -8.31 14.12 -37.23
N ALA A 123 -9.06 14.75 -36.32
CA ALA A 123 -10.51 14.87 -36.41
C ALA A 123 -10.93 15.67 -37.66
N PHE A 124 -10.30 16.83 -37.89
CA PHE A 124 -10.58 17.69 -39.05
C PHE A 124 -10.25 16.99 -40.37
N TRP A 125 -9.08 16.36 -40.49
CA TRP A 125 -8.62 15.67 -41.70
C TRP A 125 -9.42 14.38 -41.97
N GLY A 126 -9.93 13.73 -40.92
CA GLY A 126 -10.84 12.59 -41.01
C GLY A 126 -12.13 12.88 -41.78
N ASP A 127 -12.67 14.09 -41.62
CA ASP A 127 -13.98 14.53 -42.12
C ASP A 127 -13.93 15.18 -43.53
N ILE A 128 -12.75 15.39 -44.11
CA ILE A 128 -12.60 15.99 -45.46
C ILE A 128 -12.96 14.96 -46.54
N GLY A 129 -13.98 15.27 -47.36
CA GLY A 129 -14.38 14.48 -48.53
C GLY A 129 -13.49 14.70 -49.77
N ALA A 130 -13.64 13.85 -50.80
CA ALA A 130 -12.83 13.87 -52.02
C ALA A 130 -12.74 15.25 -52.70
N PHE A 131 -11.59 15.54 -53.32
CA PHE A 131 -11.23 16.85 -53.86
C PHE A 131 -12.27 17.37 -54.87
N SER A 132 -12.98 18.42 -54.46
CA SER A 132 -14.00 19.13 -55.22
C SER A 132 -13.83 20.63 -55.01
N ASP A 133 -14.45 21.46 -55.87
CA ASP A 133 -14.37 22.93 -55.73
C ASP A 133 -14.80 23.43 -54.33
N THR A 134 -15.62 22.65 -53.61
CA THR A 134 -16.07 22.91 -52.23
C THR A 134 -15.10 22.47 -51.14
N THR A 135 -14.21 21.48 -51.37
CA THR A 135 -13.24 20.96 -50.36
C THR A 135 -11.82 21.53 -50.52
N SER A 136 -11.55 22.27 -51.60
CA SER A 136 -10.25 22.94 -51.84
C SER A 136 -9.82 23.90 -50.71
N GLY A 137 -10.77 24.54 -50.01
CA GLY A 137 -10.51 25.38 -48.84
C GLY A 137 -10.09 24.60 -47.60
N ASP A 138 -10.61 23.38 -47.42
CA ASP A 138 -10.32 22.53 -46.26
C ASP A 138 -8.89 21.97 -46.34
N TYR A 139 -8.43 21.59 -47.53
CA TYR A 139 -7.04 21.17 -47.75
C TYR A 139 -6.01 22.30 -47.55
N ALA A 140 -6.38 23.56 -47.86
CA ALA A 140 -5.51 24.71 -47.61
C ALA A 140 -5.37 25.02 -46.11
N THR A 141 -6.47 24.88 -45.36
CA THR A 141 -6.46 24.94 -43.90
C THR A 141 -5.59 23.83 -43.31
N LEU A 142 -5.76 22.60 -43.79
CA LEU A 142 -4.98 21.45 -43.35
C LEU A 142 -3.47 21.60 -43.62
N ALA A 143 -3.07 22.06 -44.81
CA ALA A 143 -1.66 22.30 -45.11
C ALA A 143 -1.04 23.39 -44.23
N THR A 144 -1.82 24.43 -43.90
CA THR A 144 -1.39 25.46 -42.95
C THR A 144 -1.21 24.87 -41.55
N GLN A 145 -2.10 23.96 -41.15
CA GLN A 145 -1.99 23.26 -39.88
C GLN A 145 -0.75 22.35 -39.85
N LEU A 146 -0.50 21.56 -40.91
CA LEU A 146 0.69 20.72 -41.03
C LEU A 146 1.99 21.53 -40.98
N GLU A 147 2.08 22.65 -41.69
CA GLU A 147 3.25 23.55 -41.63
C GLU A 147 3.45 24.13 -40.22
N THR A 148 2.37 24.42 -39.49
CA THR A 148 2.46 24.86 -38.09
C THR A 148 3.00 23.74 -37.19
N MET A 149 2.54 22.50 -37.39
CA MET A 149 3.04 21.32 -36.67
C MET A 149 4.54 21.12 -36.92
N PHE A 150 4.97 21.19 -38.19
CA PHE A 150 6.37 21.02 -38.55
C PHE A 150 7.26 22.12 -37.97
N ALA A 151 6.79 23.38 -37.98
CA ALA A 151 7.53 24.50 -37.40
C ALA A 151 7.70 24.35 -35.88
N GLN A 152 6.67 23.87 -35.17
CA GLN A 152 6.77 23.56 -33.73
C GLN A 152 7.76 22.42 -33.48
N ALA A 153 7.68 21.34 -34.26
CA ALA A 153 8.62 20.22 -34.14
C ALA A 153 10.07 20.64 -34.44
N GLU A 154 10.30 21.49 -35.44
CA GLU A 154 11.63 22.05 -35.74
C GLU A 154 12.17 22.91 -34.60
N ALA A 155 11.30 23.67 -33.91
CA ALA A 155 11.72 24.50 -32.77
C ALA A 155 12.25 23.65 -31.59
N VAL A 156 11.71 22.45 -31.38
CA VAL A 156 12.10 21.56 -30.28
C VAL A 156 13.18 20.57 -30.69
N PHE A 157 13.00 19.86 -31.79
CA PHE A 157 13.92 18.81 -32.23
C PHE A 157 15.02 19.31 -33.17
N GLY A 158 14.89 20.49 -33.76
CA GLY A 158 15.86 21.02 -34.72
C GLY A 158 17.31 21.05 -34.21
N PRO A 159 17.59 21.50 -32.96
CA PRO A 159 18.92 21.42 -32.38
C PRO A 159 19.43 19.96 -32.28
N ALA A 160 18.63 19.05 -31.75
CA ALA A 160 19.02 17.63 -31.59
C ALA A 160 19.25 16.92 -32.94
N VAL A 161 18.37 17.16 -33.92
CA VAL A 161 18.52 16.65 -35.29
C VAL A 161 19.81 17.16 -35.92
N ARG A 162 20.12 18.46 -35.75
CA ARG A 162 21.33 19.06 -36.28
C ARG A 162 22.59 18.55 -35.60
N ASP A 163 22.55 18.32 -34.29
CA ASP A 163 23.67 17.75 -33.55
C ASP A 163 23.93 16.29 -33.94
N ALA A 164 22.87 15.52 -34.20
CA ALA A 164 22.97 14.11 -34.61
C ALA A 164 23.40 13.93 -36.08
N THR A 165 22.91 14.77 -37.00
CA THR A 165 23.05 14.55 -38.45
C THR A 165 23.94 15.58 -39.17
N GLY A 166 24.15 16.75 -38.57
CA GLY A 166 24.82 17.89 -39.21
C GLY A 166 23.96 18.66 -40.24
N LEU A 167 22.71 18.23 -40.48
CA LEU A 167 21.78 18.84 -41.43
C LEU A 167 20.66 19.62 -40.73
N SER A 168 19.86 20.38 -41.47
CA SER A 168 18.66 21.02 -40.91
C SER A 168 17.54 20.00 -40.63
N PHE A 169 16.59 20.34 -39.76
CA PHE A 169 15.39 19.51 -39.48
C PHE A 169 14.67 19.10 -40.77
N ARG A 170 14.54 20.05 -41.71
CA ARG A 170 13.88 19.80 -42.98
C ARG A 170 14.64 18.80 -43.86
N GLU A 171 15.97 18.93 -43.93
CA GLU A 171 16.81 18.07 -44.78
C GLU A 171 17.02 16.66 -44.20
N ALA A 172 17.19 16.54 -42.88
CA ALA A 172 17.48 15.26 -42.22
C ALA A 172 16.23 14.41 -41.96
N PHE A 173 15.08 15.04 -41.72
CA PHE A 173 13.88 14.33 -41.26
C PHE A 173 12.66 14.62 -42.14
N LEU A 174 12.22 15.89 -42.22
CA LEU A 174 10.92 16.21 -42.82
C LEU A 174 10.83 15.86 -44.30
N GLN A 175 11.87 16.15 -45.09
CA GLN A 175 11.85 15.89 -46.54
C GLN A 175 11.74 14.38 -46.82
N GLY A 176 12.45 13.54 -46.06
CA GLY A 176 12.36 12.09 -46.20
C GLY A 176 10.96 11.56 -45.89
N LEU A 177 10.30 12.10 -44.87
CA LEU A 177 8.92 11.74 -44.53
C LEU A 177 7.91 12.19 -45.60
N LEU A 178 8.04 13.44 -46.09
CA LEU A 178 7.17 13.98 -47.14
C LEU A 178 7.32 13.18 -48.44
N ASP A 179 8.56 12.86 -48.82
CA ASP A 179 8.87 12.06 -50.01
C ASP A 179 8.30 10.63 -49.88
N ALA A 180 8.42 10.00 -48.70
CA ALA A 180 7.92 8.65 -48.44
C ALA A 180 6.40 8.54 -48.58
N TYR A 181 5.67 9.61 -48.28
CA TYR A 181 4.22 9.66 -48.36
C TYR A 181 3.68 10.33 -49.64
N GLU A 182 4.57 10.79 -50.53
CA GLU A 182 4.25 11.55 -51.74
C GLU A 182 3.45 12.82 -51.43
N LEU A 183 3.76 13.49 -50.31
CA LEU A 183 3.08 14.72 -49.88
C LEU A 183 3.77 15.96 -50.47
N ASP A 184 3.06 16.70 -51.32
CA ASP A 184 3.50 18.02 -51.77
C ASP A 184 2.61 19.10 -51.15
N LEU A 185 3.15 19.84 -50.18
CA LEU A 185 2.43 20.95 -49.54
C LEU A 185 2.19 22.15 -50.49
N ALA A 186 2.88 22.20 -51.64
CA ALA A 186 2.62 23.16 -52.70
C ALA A 186 1.56 22.68 -53.71
N ASP A 187 1.26 21.37 -53.75
CA ASP A 187 0.18 20.77 -54.52
C ASP A 187 -0.75 19.95 -53.62
N LEU A 188 -1.74 20.66 -53.07
CA LEU A 188 -2.71 20.12 -52.11
C LEU A 188 -3.61 19.01 -52.68
N SER A 189 -3.57 18.76 -53.99
CA SER A 189 -4.29 17.63 -54.60
C SER A 189 -3.67 16.28 -54.23
N THR A 190 -2.41 16.25 -53.80
CA THR A 190 -1.73 15.03 -53.32
C THR A 190 -2.40 14.43 -52.08
N LEU A 191 -3.02 15.26 -51.24
CA LEU A 191 -3.76 14.88 -50.02
C LEU A 191 -5.07 14.12 -50.31
N ASP A 192 -5.62 14.22 -51.52
CA ASP A 192 -6.86 13.54 -51.94
C ASP A 192 -6.66 12.02 -52.08
N SER A 193 -5.43 11.59 -52.36
CA SER A 193 -5.10 10.19 -52.58
C SER A 193 -4.96 9.37 -51.29
N TRP A 194 -5.04 10.00 -50.11
CA TRP A 194 -4.74 9.36 -48.83
C TRP A 194 -5.98 8.75 -48.20
N SER A 195 -5.93 7.43 -47.96
CA SER A 195 -6.91 6.77 -47.10
C SER A 195 -6.74 7.21 -45.63
N ALA A 196 -7.77 7.02 -44.80
CA ALA A 196 -7.67 7.23 -43.36
C ALA A 196 -6.46 6.51 -42.73
N ASN A 197 -6.15 5.30 -43.23
CA ASN A 197 -5.00 4.53 -42.77
C ASN A 197 -3.66 5.17 -43.20
N LYS A 198 -3.56 5.70 -44.43
CA LYS A 198 -2.35 6.41 -44.88
C LYS A 198 -2.14 7.70 -44.08
N ARG A 199 -3.21 8.38 -43.69
CA ARG A 199 -3.18 9.56 -42.80
C ARG A 199 -2.68 9.20 -41.40
N GLY A 200 -3.26 8.17 -40.78
CA GLY A 200 -2.81 7.72 -39.46
C GLY A 200 -1.34 7.26 -39.46
N ALA A 201 -0.93 6.53 -40.50
CA ALA A 201 0.46 6.07 -40.65
C ALA A 201 1.45 7.23 -40.78
N PHE A 202 1.12 8.26 -41.56
CA PHE A 202 1.95 9.47 -41.69
C PHE A 202 2.27 10.10 -40.34
N PHE A 203 1.25 10.21 -39.49
CA PHE A 203 1.40 10.81 -38.18
C PHE A 203 2.16 9.93 -37.19
N LEU A 204 1.97 8.62 -37.24
CA LEU A 204 2.77 7.68 -36.44
C LEU A 204 4.24 7.72 -36.86
N ASP A 205 4.53 7.70 -38.16
CA ASP A 205 5.91 7.79 -38.67
C ASP A 205 6.54 9.17 -38.37
N PHE A 206 5.74 10.24 -38.40
CA PHE A 206 6.18 11.57 -37.95
C PHE A 206 6.58 11.54 -36.47
N TYR A 207 5.72 11.01 -35.61
CA TYR A 207 5.98 10.88 -34.17
C TYR A 207 7.21 9.99 -33.90
N ASP A 208 7.19 8.76 -34.42
CA ASP A 208 8.23 7.77 -34.19
C ASP A 208 9.59 8.28 -34.70
N GLY A 209 9.61 8.94 -35.87
CA GLY A 209 10.83 9.49 -36.44
C GLY A 209 11.40 10.69 -35.65
N LEU A 210 10.56 11.53 -35.05
CA LEU A 210 11.02 12.58 -34.13
C LEU A 210 11.63 11.99 -32.86
N MET A 211 11.02 10.92 -32.34
CA MET A 211 11.50 10.23 -31.14
C MET A 211 12.86 9.54 -31.35
N ALA A 212 13.39 9.46 -32.58
CA ALA A 212 14.78 9.10 -32.83
C ALA A 212 15.79 10.11 -32.26
N TYR A 213 15.36 11.36 -32.05
CA TYR A 213 16.22 12.48 -31.66
C TYR A 213 15.95 12.99 -30.23
N SER A 214 15.05 12.33 -29.49
CA SER A 214 14.69 12.73 -28.11
C SER A 214 15.79 12.39 -27.09
N GLY A 215 16.64 11.39 -27.38
CA GLY A 215 17.54 10.80 -26.40
C GLY A 215 16.81 9.93 -25.36
N ALA A 216 15.56 9.56 -25.64
CA ALA A 216 14.71 8.70 -24.83
C ALA A 216 14.36 7.42 -25.58
N ASP A 217 14.21 6.31 -24.86
CA ASP A 217 13.58 5.13 -25.43
C ASP A 217 12.12 5.44 -25.79
N ARG A 218 11.61 4.80 -26.84
CA ARG A 218 10.31 5.17 -27.41
C ARG A 218 9.18 4.42 -26.70
N PRO A 219 8.28 5.12 -25.97
CA PRO A 219 7.10 4.50 -25.40
C PRO A 219 6.14 4.08 -26.52
N ASP A 220 5.36 3.03 -26.27
CA ASP A 220 4.38 2.53 -27.22
C ASP A 220 3.08 2.11 -26.53
N HIS A 221 1.97 2.07 -27.28
CA HIS A 221 0.62 1.84 -26.78
C HIS A 221 0.45 0.49 -26.07
N TRP A 222 1.22 -0.53 -26.47
CA TRP A 222 1.14 -1.86 -25.86
C TRP A 222 1.63 -1.87 -24.41
N MET A 223 2.52 -0.96 -24.03
CA MET A 223 3.15 -0.92 -22.71
C MET A 223 2.12 -0.74 -21.59
N PRO A 224 1.31 0.35 -21.58
CA PRO A 224 0.23 0.47 -20.61
C PRO A 224 -0.88 -0.57 -20.82
N ALA A 225 -1.12 -1.05 -22.05
CA ALA A 225 -2.17 -2.03 -22.33
C ALA A 225 -1.95 -3.38 -21.61
N ILE A 226 -0.69 -3.79 -21.41
CA ILE A 226 -0.35 -5.01 -20.64
C ILE A 226 0.11 -4.69 -19.20
N HIS A 227 -0.17 -3.47 -18.72
CA HIS A 227 0.28 -2.97 -17.42
C HIS A 227 1.80 -3.09 -17.21
N TRP A 228 2.59 -2.88 -18.25
CA TRP A 228 4.05 -2.96 -18.19
C TRP A 228 4.69 -1.58 -18.14
N SER A 229 5.82 -1.46 -17.43
CA SER A 229 6.67 -0.28 -17.45
C SER A 229 8.16 -0.65 -17.33
N PRO A 230 9.07 0.21 -17.80
CA PRO A 230 10.51 0.03 -17.59
C PRO A 230 10.89 -0.08 -16.10
N ALA A 231 10.23 0.70 -15.25
CA ALA A 231 10.44 0.68 -13.80
C ALA A 231 10.08 -0.68 -13.19
N LEU A 232 9.00 -1.32 -13.65
CA LEU A 232 8.63 -2.66 -13.24
C LEU A 232 9.73 -3.66 -13.59
N SER A 233 10.20 -3.65 -14.84
CA SER A 233 11.29 -4.54 -15.25
C SER A 233 12.54 -4.33 -14.42
N GLN A 234 12.92 -3.08 -14.15
CA GLN A 234 14.08 -2.76 -13.32
C GLN A 234 13.91 -3.27 -11.87
N ALA A 235 12.73 -3.09 -11.27
CA ALA A 235 12.44 -3.52 -9.91
C ALA A 235 12.55 -5.05 -9.72
N VAL A 236 12.25 -5.82 -10.76
CA VAL A 236 12.30 -7.29 -10.73
C VAL A 236 13.59 -7.87 -11.34
N GLY A 237 14.58 -7.03 -11.67
CA GLY A 237 15.90 -7.46 -12.16
C GLY A 237 16.00 -7.68 -13.68
N GLY A 238 15.00 -7.23 -14.45
CA GLY A 238 15.01 -7.15 -15.91
C GLY A 238 15.02 -8.49 -16.63
N GLY A 239 14.69 -9.59 -15.96
CA GLY A 239 14.80 -10.95 -16.53
C GLY A 239 16.23 -11.49 -16.55
N SER A 240 17.14 -10.89 -15.77
CA SER A 240 18.52 -11.39 -15.63
C SER A 240 18.53 -12.83 -15.15
N GLY A 241 19.36 -13.66 -15.78
CA GLY A 241 19.47 -15.09 -15.49
C GLY A 241 18.55 -15.98 -16.35
N ALA A 242 17.49 -15.44 -16.95
CA ALA A 242 16.65 -16.19 -17.89
C ALA A 242 17.29 -16.29 -19.29
N LEU A 243 17.06 -17.41 -19.97
CA LEU A 243 17.52 -17.72 -21.32
C LEU A 243 16.31 -17.88 -22.26
N VAL A 244 16.14 -16.97 -23.22
CA VAL A 244 15.06 -17.05 -24.22
C VAL A 244 15.61 -17.54 -25.55
N GLY A 245 15.07 -18.64 -26.06
CA GLY A 245 15.27 -19.09 -27.42
C GLY A 245 14.29 -18.43 -28.38
N VAL A 246 14.78 -17.82 -29.45
CA VAL A 246 13.96 -17.27 -30.54
C VAL A 246 14.17 -18.13 -31.77
N LEU A 247 13.11 -18.86 -32.14
CA LEU A 247 13.06 -19.66 -33.36
C LEU A 247 12.47 -18.79 -34.48
N ASP A 248 13.30 -17.99 -35.13
CA ASP A 248 12.90 -16.97 -36.10
C ASP A 248 14.04 -16.64 -37.08
N PHE A 249 13.83 -15.75 -38.05
CA PHE A 249 14.88 -15.25 -38.94
C PHE A 249 16.11 -14.77 -38.16
N SER A 250 17.30 -14.99 -38.71
CA SER A 250 18.55 -14.56 -38.06
C SER A 250 18.66 -13.05 -37.98
N THR A 251 19.15 -12.53 -36.85
CA THR A 251 19.43 -11.10 -36.64
C THR A 251 20.91 -10.84 -36.36
N GLN A 252 21.41 -9.69 -36.80
CA GLN A 252 22.64 -9.06 -36.31
C GLN A 252 22.28 -7.63 -35.91
N GLY A 253 22.79 -7.15 -34.77
CA GLY A 253 22.75 -5.71 -34.48
C GLY A 253 21.40 -5.14 -34.08
N THR A 254 20.60 -5.86 -33.27
CA THR A 254 19.72 -5.13 -32.35
C THR A 254 20.61 -4.53 -31.27
N ASP A 255 20.87 -3.23 -31.36
CA ASP A 255 21.62 -2.49 -30.35
C ASP A 255 21.04 -2.78 -28.95
N GLY A 256 21.91 -3.11 -28.00
CA GLY A 256 21.51 -3.39 -26.61
C GLY A 256 21.01 -4.80 -26.27
N VAL A 257 20.76 -5.71 -27.23
CA VAL A 257 20.28 -7.08 -26.93
C VAL A 257 21.44 -8.07 -26.76
N ASN A 258 21.46 -8.83 -25.66
CA ASN A 258 22.45 -9.89 -25.43
C ASN A 258 22.17 -11.16 -26.26
N LEU A 259 22.62 -11.16 -27.52
CA LEU A 259 22.36 -12.22 -28.50
C LEU A 259 23.47 -13.29 -28.56
N ARG A 260 23.07 -14.56 -28.56
CA ARG A 260 23.91 -15.72 -28.89
C ARG A 260 23.39 -16.40 -30.15
N ILE A 261 24.05 -16.15 -31.28
CA ILE A 261 23.62 -16.67 -32.59
C ILE A 261 24.27 -18.03 -32.84
N THR A 262 23.47 -19.06 -33.12
CA THR A 262 23.99 -20.43 -33.35
C THR A 262 23.81 -20.98 -34.76
N HIS A 263 22.88 -20.46 -35.59
CA HIS A 263 22.71 -20.93 -36.98
C HIS A 263 21.90 -19.95 -37.88
N GLY A 264 22.18 -19.91 -39.20
CA GLY A 264 21.29 -19.28 -40.23
C GLY A 264 22.00 -18.55 -41.39
N THR A 265 21.51 -18.72 -42.63
CA THR A 265 21.89 -17.93 -43.84
C THR A 265 21.26 -16.53 -43.84
N ARG A 266 21.93 -15.57 -44.48
CA ARG A 266 21.78 -14.11 -44.34
C ARG A 266 20.74 -13.46 -45.26
N ASP A 267 19.75 -14.19 -45.73
CA ASP A 267 18.80 -13.63 -46.71
C ASP A 267 17.59 -13.07 -46.00
N TYR A 268 17.51 -11.74 -46.00
CA TYR A 268 16.51 -10.94 -45.30
C TYR A 268 15.22 -10.81 -46.13
N LEU A 269 14.09 -10.72 -45.43
CA LEU A 269 12.96 -9.90 -45.89
C LEU A 269 13.43 -8.43 -45.93
N ASN A 270 12.74 -7.52 -46.65
CA ASN A 270 13.04 -6.08 -46.58
C ASN A 270 12.91 -5.46 -45.16
N PHE A 271 12.53 -6.26 -44.17
CA PHE A 271 12.38 -5.99 -42.74
C PHE A 271 12.89 -7.21 -41.94
N ASN A 272 13.66 -7.00 -40.87
CA ASN A 272 14.17 -8.13 -40.07
C ASN A 272 13.17 -8.55 -38.98
N HIS A 273 12.33 -9.53 -39.29
CA HIS A 273 11.32 -10.06 -38.37
C HIS A 273 11.93 -10.61 -37.06
N GLY A 274 13.05 -11.33 -37.12
CA GLY A 274 13.71 -11.86 -35.94
C GLY A 274 14.29 -10.78 -35.02
N ALA A 275 14.77 -9.67 -35.60
CA ALA A 275 15.22 -8.49 -34.84
C ALA A 275 14.07 -7.82 -34.08
N ALA A 276 12.92 -7.67 -34.74
CA ALA A 276 11.71 -7.12 -34.12
C ALA A 276 11.23 -7.98 -32.94
N VAL A 277 11.16 -9.31 -33.14
CA VAL A 277 10.77 -10.27 -32.10
C VAL A 277 11.75 -10.22 -30.91
N ALA A 278 13.06 -10.24 -31.18
CA ALA A 278 14.07 -10.15 -30.12
C ALA A 278 14.02 -8.80 -29.39
N GLY A 279 13.72 -7.71 -30.10
CA GLY A 279 13.61 -6.36 -29.53
C GLY A 279 12.46 -6.25 -28.51
N ILE A 280 11.28 -6.77 -28.83
CA ILE A 280 10.14 -6.80 -27.89
C ILE A 280 10.49 -7.57 -26.61
N ILE A 281 11.24 -8.67 -26.74
CA ILE A 281 11.63 -9.50 -25.60
C ILE A 281 12.65 -8.77 -24.72
N GLY A 282 13.71 -8.21 -25.30
CA GLY A 282 14.90 -7.82 -24.51
C GLY A 282 15.75 -6.68 -25.08
N ALA A 283 15.17 -5.75 -25.86
CA ALA A 283 15.87 -4.49 -26.16
C ALA A 283 16.19 -3.73 -24.85
N ALA A 284 17.37 -3.09 -24.84
CA ALA A 284 17.86 -2.35 -23.69
C ALA A 284 17.00 -1.10 -23.42
N HIS A 285 17.13 -0.55 -22.22
CA HIS A 285 16.59 0.76 -21.85
C HIS A 285 17.75 1.75 -21.80
N ASP A 286 18.20 2.22 -22.96
CA ASP A 286 19.44 3.00 -23.13
C ASP A 286 19.23 4.37 -23.80
N GLY A 287 17.98 4.79 -23.95
CA GLY A 287 17.61 6.04 -24.59
C GLY A 287 17.52 5.95 -26.11
N GLN A 288 17.53 4.74 -26.70
CA GLN A 288 17.51 4.54 -28.15
C GLN A 288 16.51 3.47 -28.59
N GLY A 289 15.76 3.77 -29.65
CA GLY A 289 14.91 2.77 -30.30
C GLY A 289 13.76 2.29 -29.42
N VAL A 290 13.54 0.97 -29.40
CA VAL A 290 12.41 0.33 -28.71
C VAL A 290 12.84 -0.26 -27.37
N MET A 291 11.89 -0.46 -26.46
CA MET A 291 12.14 -1.11 -25.16
C MET A 291 11.67 -2.55 -25.17
N GLY A 292 12.51 -3.45 -24.63
CA GLY A 292 12.13 -4.82 -24.35
C GLY A 292 11.49 -4.96 -22.97
N ILE A 293 10.62 -5.96 -22.83
CA ILE A 293 10.00 -6.29 -21.53
C ILE A 293 11.06 -6.79 -20.54
N ALA A 294 12.03 -7.61 -20.98
CA ALA A 294 13.08 -8.19 -20.15
C ALA A 294 14.49 -7.78 -20.65
N PRO A 295 14.94 -6.54 -20.42
CA PRO A 295 16.20 -6.02 -20.98
C PRO A 295 17.47 -6.73 -20.48
N GLY A 296 17.40 -7.48 -19.36
CA GLY A 296 18.51 -8.24 -18.78
C GLY A 296 18.62 -9.69 -19.26
N VAL A 297 17.70 -10.14 -20.11
CA VAL A 297 17.63 -11.53 -20.60
C VAL A 297 18.76 -11.85 -21.59
N THR A 298 19.14 -13.12 -21.70
CA THR A 298 20.01 -13.60 -22.81
C THR A 298 19.16 -14.29 -23.86
N ILE A 299 19.34 -13.92 -25.13
CA ILE A 299 18.55 -14.46 -26.24
C ILE A 299 19.42 -15.38 -27.14
N ASN A 300 19.02 -16.64 -27.27
CA ASN A 300 19.57 -17.59 -28.23
C ASN A 300 18.73 -17.55 -29.51
N VAL A 301 19.32 -17.25 -30.67
CA VAL A 301 18.57 -17.20 -31.94
C VAL A 301 18.90 -18.39 -32.84
N TYR A 302 17.85 -19.02 -33.38
CA TYR A 302 17.95 -20.07 -34.39
C TYR A 302 17.02 -19.80 -35.57
N ASN A 303 17.56 -19.82 -36.79
CA ASN A 303 16.78 -19.63 -38.02
C ASN A 303 16.36 -20.96 -38.67
N PRO A 304 15.06 -21.31 -38.67
CA PRO A 304 14.55 -22.52 -39.34
C PRO A 304 14.17 -22.28 -40.81
N PHE A 305 14.18 -21.03 -41.29
CA PHE A 305 13.71 -20.66 -42.62
C PHE A 305 14.80 -20.83 -43.69
N ASP A 306 14.38 -21.26 -44.87
CA ASP A 306 15.24 -21.32 -46.05
C ASP A 306 15.08 -20.08 -46.96
N ALA A 307 15.74 -20.09 -48.12
CA ALA A 307 15.71 -18.98 -49.08
C ALA A 307 14.31 -18.70 -49.68
N SER A 308 13.34 -19.60 -49.52
CA SER A 308 11.94 -19.38 -49.89
C SER A 308 11.12 -18.68 -48.81
N LEU A 309 11.75 -18.35 -47.67
CA LEU A 309 11.11 -17.76 -46.48
C LEU A 309 10.06 -18.70 -45.86
N THR A 310 10.22 -20.01 -46.08
CA THR A 310 9.41 -21.04 -45.46
C THR A 310 10.30 -21.96 -44.63
N ALA A 311 9.71 -22.64 -43.65
CA ALA A 311 10.41 -23.60 -42.81
C ALA A 311 9.77 -24.99 -42.96
N SER A 312 10.61 -26.02 -43.08
CA SER A 312 10.15 -27.40 -43.01
C SER A 312 9.98 -27.84 -41.56
N TRP A 313 9.08 -28.80 -41.29
CA TRP A 313 8.94 -29.37 -39.93
C TRP A 313 10.25 -29.98 -39.40
N GLN A 314 11.12 -30.48 -40.27
CA GLN A 314 12.45 -30.95 -39.87
C GLN A 314 13.32 -29.78 -39.37
N SER A 315 13.32 -28.65 -40.10
CA SER A 315 14.09 -27.46 -39.72
C SER A 315 13.59 -26.83 -38.41
N VAL A 316 12.27 -26.82 -38.19
CA VAL A 316 11.65 -26.37 -36.94
C VAL A 316 12.09 -27.28 -35.79
N ARG A 317 11.99 -28.60 -35.96
CA ARG A 317 12.42 -29.60 -34.97
C ARG A 317 13.90 -29.47 -34.61
N ASP A 318 14.78 -29.37 -35.61
CA ASP A 318 16.22 -29.19 -35.39
C ASP A 318 16.50 -27.92 -34.59
N GLY A 319 15.74 -26.85 -34.85
CA GLY A 319 15.83 -25.59 -34.12
C GLY A 319 15.40 -25.69 -32.66
N VAL A 320 14.25 -26.30 -32.39
CA VAL A 320 13.77 -26.51 -31.01
C VAL A 320 14.74 -27.39 -30.22
N VAL A 321 15.22 -28.49 -30.82
CA VAL A 321 16.25 -29.36 -30.22
C VAL A 321 17.52 -28.55 -29.93
N ARG A 322 17.95 -27.71 -30.86
CA ARG A 322 19.15 -26.88 -30.67
C ARG A 322 18.98 -25.87 -29.54
N LEU A 323 17.83 -25.22 -29.43
CA LEU A 323 17.54 -24.28 -28.34
C LEU A 323 17.47 -24.99 -26.98
N GLY A 324 16.93 -26.21 -26.92
CA GLY A 324 16.99 -27.05 -25.71
C GLY A 324 18.42 -27.42 -25.31
N GLN A 325 19.29 -27.76 -26.26
CA GLN A 325 20.72 -28.00 -26.00
C GLN A 325 21.47 -26.76 -25.50
N LEU A 326 20.95 -25.56 -25.81
CA LEU A 326 21.46 -24.29 -25.30
C LEU A 326 20.82 -23.88 -23.97
N GLN A 327 19.98 -24.75 -23.40
CA GLN A 327 19.29 -24.56 -22.12
C GLN A 327 18.39 -23.34 -22.10
N SER A 328 17.75 -23.00 -23.22
CA SER A 328 16.73 -21.94 -23.24
C SER A 328 15.55 -22.32 -22.32
N ASP A 329 15.26 -21.49 -21.32
CA ASP A 329 14.13 -21.64 -20.40
C ASP A 329 12.79 -21.40 -21.11
N ILE A 330 12.76 -20.47 -22.05
CA ILE A 330 11.58 -20.08 -22.84
C ILE A 330 11.93 -20.17 -24.32
N VAL A 331 11.03 -20.68 -25.16
CA VAL A 331 11.19 -20.71 -26.63
C VAL A 331 10.02 -19.99 -27.28
N ASN A 332 10.31 -18.81 -27.83
CA ASN A 332 9.40 -18.03 -28.64
C ASN A 332 9.42 -18.52 -30.09
N MET A 333 8.25 -18.85 -30.63
CA MET A 333 8.04 -19.34 -31.98
C MET A 333 7.01 -18.47 -32.68
N SER A 334 7.49 -17.43 -33.37
CA SER A 334 6.66 -16.52 -34.16
C SER A 334 6.46 -17.06 -35.59
N LEU A 335 6.08 -18.32 -35.70
CA LEU A 335 5.85 -19.05 -36.96
C LEU A 335 4.64 -19.99 -36.84
N GLY A 336 4.00 -20.30 -37.96
CA GLY A 336 2.79 -21.13 -37.95
C GLY A 336 2.40 -21.66 -39.33
N VAL A 337 1.29 -22.39 -39.36
CA VAL A 337 0.71 -22.96 -40.59
C VAL A 337 -0.52 -22.13 -40.98
N PRO A 338 -0.63 -21.67 -42.24
CA PRO A 338 -1.80 -20.92 -42.68
C PRO A 338 -3.11 -21.64 -42.38
N GLY A 339 -4.06 -20.92 -41.76
CA GLY A 339 -5.39 -21.40 -41.41
C GLY A 339 -5.49 -22.21 -40.11
N TRP A 340 -4.40 -22.38 -39.37
CA TRP A 340 -4.38 -23.13 -38.10
C TRP A 340 -3.97 -22.24 -36.93
N THR A 341 -4.66 -22.40 -35.79
CA THR A 341 -4.23 -21.83 -34.50
C THR A 341 -3.08 -22.65 -33.92
N LEU A 342 -3.20 -23.98 -33.97
CA LEU A 342 -2.15 -24.94 -33.70
C LEU A 342 -2.28 -26.12 -34.67
N HIS A 343 -1.20 -26.47 -35.38
CA HIS A 343 -1.19 -27.59 -36.32
C HIS A 343 -0.78 -28.91 -35.65
N GLN A 344 -1.38 -30.03 -36.08
CA GLN A 344 -1.12 -31.38 -35.53
C GLN A 344 0.37 -31.77 -35.50
N ASP A 345 1.15 -31.34 -36.49
CA ASP A 345 2.56 -31.72 -36.61
C ASP A 345 3.45 -31.14 -35.49
N TRP A 346 3.00 -30.14 -34.74
CA TRP A 346 3.68 -29.69 -33.52
C TRP A 346 3.85 -30.82 -32.49
N ALA A 347 2.87 -31.72 -32.38
CA ALA A 347 2.97 -32.91 -31.53
C ALA A 347 4.23 -33.73 -31.88
N SER A 348 4.54 -33.85 -33.18
CA SER A 348 5.73 -34.58 -33.63
C SER A 348 7.05 -33.88 -33.31
N VAL A 349 7.05 -32.55 -33.19
CA VAL A 349 8.22 -31.75 -32.80
C VAL A 349 8.49 -31.95 -31.30
N PHE A 350 7.45 -31.82 -30.48
CA PHE A 350 7.57 -31.92 -29.02
C PHE A 350 7.79 -33.36 -28.52
N SER A 351 7.39 -34.36 -29.30
CA SER A 351 7.68 -35.78 -29.02
C SER A 351 9.02 -36.26 -29.60
N ASP A 352 9.87 -35.37 -30.13
CA ASP A 352 11.17 -35.78 -30.65
C ASP A 352 12.09 -36.31 -29.55
N GLN A 353 12.73 -37.45 -29.82
CA GLN A 353 13.56 -38.15 -28.83
C GLN A 353 14.82 -37.37 -28.43
N GLN A 354 15.31 -36.47 -29.29
CA GLN A 354 16.44 -35.60 -28.99
C GLN A 354 16.06 -34.42 -28.10
N LEU A 355 14.79 -34.01 -28.12
CA LEU A 355 14.27 -32.93 -27.28
C LEU A 355 13.87 -33.43 -25.88
N ALA A 356 13.50 -34.71 -25.76
CA ALA A 356 13.02 -35.32 -24.52
C ALA A 356 13.84 -35.00 -23.24
N PRO A 357 15.19 -34.89 -23.26
CA PRO A 357 15.98 -34.52 -22.08
C PRO A 357 15.81 -33.07 -21.60
N HIS A 358 15.27 -32.19 -22.44
CA HIS A 358 15.18 -30.74 -22.19
C HIS A 358 13.73 -30.25 -22.12
N VAL A 359 12.80 -30.98 -22.77
CA VAL A 359 11.44 -30.52 -23.03
C VAL A 359 10.65 -30.12 -21.78
N GLY A 360 10.92 -30.79 -20.64
CA GLY A 360 10.26 -30.50 -19.37
C GLY A 360 10.72 -29.18 -18.72
N ASP A 361 11.91 -28.70 -19.07
CA ASP A 361 12.53 -27.49 -18.52
C ASP A 361 12.25 -26.24 -19.38
N MET A 362 11.47 -26.39 -20.46
CA MET A 362 11.24 -25.35 -21.46
C MET A 362 9.77 -24.93 -21.51
N LEU A 363 9.53 -23.61 -21.48
CA LEU A 363 8.24 -22.99 -21.80
C LEU A 363 8.16 -22.73 -23.31
N PHE A 364 7.09 -23.14 -23.97
CA PHE A 364 6.89 -22.95 -25.41
C PHE A 364 5.81 -21.90 -25.67
N VAL A 365 6.18 -20.81 -26.35
CA VAL A 365 5.27 -19.70 -26.68
C VAL A 365 5.12 -19.63 -28.20
N ILE A 366 3.91 -19.88 -28.72
CA ILE A 366 3.62 -19.98 -30.16
C ILE A 366 2.63 -18.89 -30.58
N ALA A 367 2.92 -18.18 -31.66
CA ALA A 367 1.97 -17.23 -32.24
C ALA A 367 0.77 -17.97 -32.90
N ALA A 368 -0.46 -17.53 -32.63
CA ALA A 368 -1.69 -18.18 -33.09
C ALA A 368 -1.88 -18.17 -34.62
N GLY A 369 -1.28 -17.21 -35.33
CA GLY A 369 -1.38 -17.07 -36.78
C GLY A 369 -2.35 -15.97 -37.23
N ASN A 370 -2.20 -15.54 -38.48
CA ASN A 370 -2.71 -14.27 -39.00
C ASN A 370 -3.80 -14.42 -40.08
N ASN A 371 -4.71 -15.40 -39.98
CA ASN A 371 -5.74 -15.67 -40.99
C ASN A 371 -7.18 -15.35 -40.54
N GLY A 372 -7.39 -14.90 -39.30
CA GLY A 372 -8.71 -14.69 -38.71
C GLY A 372 -9.50 -16.00 -38.53
N ALA A 373 -8.82 -17.14 -38.55
CA ALA A 373 -9.43 -18.46 -38.47
C ALA A 373 -9.79 -18.82 -37.02
N THR A 374 -10.80 -19.66 -36.83
CA THR A 374 -11.10 -20.26 -35.52
C THR A 374 -10.84 -21.75 -35.64
N GLN A 375 -10.07 -22.31 -34.71
CA GLN A 375 -9.77 -23.73 -34.76
C GLN A 375 -10.99 -24.55 -34.36
N THR A 376 -11.37 -25.47 -35.24
CA THR A 376 -12.54 -26.36 -35.04
C THR A 376 -12.15 -27.83 -34.97
N ALA A 377 -10.90 -28.17 -35.25
CA ALA A 377 -10.41 -29.54 -35.29
C ALA A 377 -9.61 -29.86 -34.05
N ASP A 378 -10.00 -30.93 -33.37
CA ASP A 378 -9.23 -31.55 -32.29
C ASP A 378 -7.90 -32.07 -32.81
N LEU A 379 -6.89 -32.02 -31.95
CA LEU A 379 -5.55 -32.53 -32.23
C LEU A 379 -5.28 -33.75 -31.34
N ASP A 380 -4.64 -34.76 -31.89
CA ASP A 380 -4.12 -35.88 -31.11
C ASP A 380 -2.83 -35.44 -30.40
N TRP A 381 -2.91 -35.30 -29.08
CA TRP A 381 -1.82 -34.91 -28.20
C TRP A 381 -1.36 -36.09 -27.32
N THR A 382 -1.69 -37.32 -27.72
CA THR A 382 -1.35 -38.53 -26.98
C THR A 382 0.16 -38.70 -26.87
N GLY A 383 0.68 -38.71 -25.64
CA GLY A 383 2.11 -38.92 -25.38
C GLY A 383 3.00 -37.71 -25.68
N VAL A 384 2.43 -36.52 -25.82
CA VAL A 384 3.17 -35.27 -26.00
C VAL A 384 3.40 -34.60 -24.63
N PRO A 385 4.66 -34.39 -24.18
CA PRO A 385 4.97 -34.08 -22.78
C PRO A 385 4.93 -32.59 -22.42
N VAL A 386 4.31 -31.71 -23.24
CA VAL A 386 4.45 -30.24 -23.10
C VAL A 386 3.16 -29.50 -22.81
N LEU A 387 2.07 -30.21 -22.51
CA LEU A 387 0.76 -29.58 -22.39
C LEU A 387 0.73 -28.43 -21.38
N GLU A 388 1.36 -28.61 -20.21
CA GLU A 388 1.42 -27.61 -19.14
C GLU A 388 2.40 -26.47 -19.46
N ASN A 389 3.37 -26.72 -20.33
CA ASN A 389 4.43 -25.78 -20.71
C ASN A 389 4.15 -25.11 -22.07
N LEU A 390 2.90 -25.09 -22.55
CA LEU A 390 2.51 -24.57 -23.86
C LEU A 390 1.60 -23.36 -23.72
N ILE A 391 1.99 -22.26 -24.36
CA ILE A 391 1.20 -21.03 -24.48
C ILE A 391 1.04 -20.69 -25.96
N ILE A 392 -0.20 -20.41 -26.37
CA ILE A 392 -0.56 -19.95 -27.70
C ILE A 392 -1.05 -18.51 -27.59
N VAL A 393 -0.52 -17.63 -28.44
CA VAL A 393 -0.71 -16.19 -28.27
C VAL A 393 -1.47 -15.60 -29.45
N GLY A 394 -2.67 -15.08 -29.16
CA GLY A 394 -3.46 -14.26 -30.08
C GLY A 394 -3.10 -12.78 -30.02
N SER A 395 -3.64 -12.00 -30.95
CA SER A 395 -3.40 -10.56 -31.07
C SER A 395 -4.67 -9.77 -30.78
N VAL A 396 -4.56 -8.71 -29.98
CA VAL A 396 -5.57 -7.65 -29.87
C VAL A 396 -5.09 -6.35 -30.52
N ASN A 397 -6.07 -5.53 -30.90
CA ASN A 397 -5.87 -4.17 -31.36
C ASN A 397 -5.65 -3.20 -30.17
N PRO A 398 -5.32 -1.92 -30.41
CA PRO A 398 -5.10 -0.94 -29.33
C PRO A 398 -6.32 -0.69 -28.41
N TRP A 399 -7.52 -1.14 -28.78
CA TRP A 399 -8.73 -1.03 -27.98
C TRP A 399 -9.04 -2.30 -27.17
N GLY A 400 -8.14 -3.30 -27.21
CA GLY A 400 -8.33 -4.58 -26.52
C GLY A 400 -9.29 -5.55 -27.23
N GLU A 401 -9.73 -5.24 -28.45
CA GLU A 401 -10.55 -6.15 -29.24
C GLU A 401 -9.65 -7.11 -30.04
N ILE A 402 -10.10 -8.36 -30.23
CA ILE A 402 -9.34 -9.34 -31.02
C ILE A 402 -9.04 -8.79 -32.43
N SER A 403 -7.77 -8.75 -32.82
CA SER A 403 -7.36 -8.29 -34.14
C SER A 403 -8.05 -9.13 -35.22
N SER A 404 -8.53 -8.48 -36.29
CA SER A 404 -9.29 -9.15 -37.35
C SER A 404 -8.55 -10.32 -38.02
N PHE A 405 -7.21 -10.26 -38.05
CA PHE A 405 -6.34 -11.30 -38.56
C PHE A 405 -5.99 -12.38 -37.52
N SER A 406 -6.19 -12.15 -36.22
CA SER A 406 -5.78 -13.13 -35.21
C SER A 406 -6.59 -14.40 -35.34
N ASN A 407 -5.91 -15.54 -35.42
CA ASN A 407 -6.57 -16.82 -35.25
C ASN A 407 -7.03 -16.98 -33.78
N ARG A 408 -8.05 -17.82 -33.57
CA ARG A 408 -8.73 -18.05 -32.29
C ARG A 408 -8.72 -19.53 -31.90
N PRO A 409 -8.68 -19.86 -30.60
CA PRO A 409 -8.60 -21.25 -30.16
C PRO A 409 -9.89 -22.03 -30.41
N GLY A 410 -11.06 -21.38 -30.36
CA GLY A 410 -12.34 -22.07 -30.45
C GLY A 410 -12.53 -23.10 -29.33
N THR A 411 -13.34 -24.11 -29.58
CA THR A 411 -13.58 -25.23 -28.63
C THR A 411 -12.70 -26.45 -28.88
N ALA A 412 -11.77 -26.38 -29.85
CA ALA A 412 -10.91 -27.50 -30.20
C ALA A 412 -10.08 -27.99 -29.01
N CYS A 413 -9.78 -29.28 -28.98
CA CYS A 413 -9.12 -29.91 -27.85
C CYS A 413 -7.83 -30.65 -28.22
N LEU A 414 -6.87 -30.63 -27.30
CA LEU A 414 -5.66 -31.44 -27.30
C LEU A 414 -5.98 -32.80 -26.67
N THR A 415 -6.51 -33.70 -27.49
CA THR A 415 -7.06 -34.97 -27.03
C THR A 415 -5.95 -35.95 -26.61
N VAL A 416 -6.20 -36.71 -25.55
CA VAL A 416 -5.32 -37.80 -25.09
C VAL A 416 -6.09 -39.10 -25.25
N ASN A 417 -5.54 -40.03 -26.05
CA ASN A 417 -6.20 -41.26 -26.48
C ASN A 417 -7.61 -41.00 -27.06
N GLY A 418 -7.75 -39.93 -27.86
CA GLY A 418 -9.00 -39.52 -28.49
C GLY A 418 -10.06 -38.94 -27.56
N THR A 419 -9.71 -38.63 -26.31
CA THR A 419 -10.62 -38.02 -25.32
C THR A 419 -10.16 -36.62 -24.96
N CYS A 420 -11.08 -35.66 -24.94
CA CYS A 420 -10.82 -34.32 -24.40
C CYS A 420 -10.94 -34.33 -22.88
N GLN A 421 -9.85 -34.01 -22.18
CA GLN A 421 -9.82 -33.92 -20.72
C GLN A 421 -10.04 -32.46 -20.29
N ALA A 422 -10.47 -32.25 -19.04
CA ALA A 422 -10.58 -30.90 -18.49
C ALA A 422 -9.19 -30.23 -18.45
N GLY A 423 -9.08 -28.98 -18.90
CA GLY A 423 -7.80 -28.26 -19.02
C GLY A 423 -6.99 -28.56 -20.29
N ASN A 424 -7.53 -29.38 -21.20
CA ASN A 424 -6.88 -29.72 -22.48
C ASN A 424 -7.47 -28.98 -23.68
N ARG A 425 -8.47 -28.11 -23.48
CA ARG A 425 -9.01 -27.34 -24.60
C ARG A 425 -7.96 -26.34 -25.04
N LEU A 426 -7.95 -25.99 -26.32
CA LEU A 426 -6.96 -25.07 -26.86
C LEU A 426 -7.04 -23.70 -26.18
N MET A 427 -8.25 -23.27 -25.80
CA MET A 427 -8.46 -22.04 -25.05
C MET A 427 -7.86 -22.08 -23.63
N ASP A 428 -7.72 -23.25 -23.01
CA ASP A 428 -7.06 -23.40 -21.71
C ASP A 428 -5.53 -23.15 -21.81
N ARG A 429 -4.99 -23.07 -23.04
CA ARG A 429 -3.57 -22.78 -23.36
C ARG A 429 -3.41 -21.48 -24.16
N PHE A 430 -4.43 -20.65 -24.22
CA PHE A 430 -4.47 -19.46 -25.06
C PHE A 430 -4.51 -18.18 -24.23
N ILE A 431 -3.73 -17.18 -24.63
CA ILE A 431 -3.73 -15.83 -24.07
C ILE A 431 -3.63 -14.84 -25.22
N VAL A 432 -4.05 -13.59 -25.02
CA VAL A 432 -3.84 -12.54 -26.02
C VAL A 432 -2.87 -11.48 -25.51
N ALA A 433 -2.14 -10.86 -26.44
CA ALA A 433 -1.35 -9.67 -26.18
C ALA A 433 -1.51 -8.68 -27.35
N PRO A 434 -1.16 -7.40 -27.18
CA PRO A 434 -1.19 -6.45 -28.28
C PRO A 434 -0.30 -6.91 -29.44
N GLY A 435 -0.86 -6.93 -30.65
CA GLY A 435 -0.12 -7.35 -31.84
C GLY A 435 -0.42 -6.50 -33.06
N GLU A 436 -1.08 -5.36 -32.91
CA GLU A 436 -1.42 -4.44 -33.99
C GLU A 436 -0.76 -3.07 -33.76
N LEU A 437 -0.14 -2.52 -34.82
CA LEU A 437 0.58 -1.25 -34.78
C LEU A 437 1.70 -1.22 -33.74
N ILE A 438 2.42 -2.33 -33.55
CA ILE A 438 3.51 -2.44 -32.59
C ILE A 438 4.76 -1.77 -33.17
N LEU A 439 5.35 -0.85 -32.41
CA LEU A 439 6.65 -0.26 -32.72
C LEU A 439 7.75 -1.29 -32.42
N VAL A 440 8.49 -1.66 -33.45
CA VAL A 440 9.54 -2.68 -33.37
C VAL A 440 10.83 -2.22 -34.02
N SER A 441 11.96 -2.84 -33.66
CA SER A 441 13.22 -2.63 -34.37
C SER A 441 13.14 -3.17 -35.80
N ASP A 442 13.69 -2.43 -36.76
CA ASP A 442 13.81 -2.90 -38.15
C ASP A 442 15.06 -3.78 -38.39
N GLY A 443 15.94 -3.89 -37.39
CA GLY A 443 17.21 -4.60 -37.44
C GLY A 443 18.34 -3.90 -38.22
N GLN A 444 18.18 -2.61 -38.55
CA GLN A 444 19.15 -1.75 -39.23
C GLN A 444 19.45 -0.46 -38.44
N GLY A 445 19.06 -0.41 -37.16
CA GLY A 445 19.19 0.78 -36.29
C GLY A 445 17.98 1.71 -36.31
N GLY A 446 16.92 1.37 -37.06
CA GLY A 446 15.66 2.09 -37.10
C GLY A 446 14.52 1.32 -36.44
N THR A 447 13.30 1.82 -36.65
CA THR A 447 12.05 1.25 -36.12
C THR A 447 10.97 1.22 -37.19
N ALA A 448 10.03 0.29 -37.08
CA ALA A 448 8.87 0.19 -37.94
C ALA A 448 7.61 -0.17 -37.14
N ARG A 449 6.44 0.19 -37.66
CA ARG A 449 5.14 -0.24 -37.14
C ARG A 449 4.70 -1.52 -37.83
N MET A 450 4.46 -2.57 -37.05
CA MET A 450 4.10 -3.89 -37.58
C MET A 450 2.86 -4.47 -36.89
N SER A 451 2.13 -5.33 -37.61
CA SER A 451 0.95 -6.03 -37.08
C SER A 451 1.04 -7.53 -37.36
N GLY A 452 0.70 -8.34 -36.37
CA GLY A 452 0.72 -9.80 -36.42
C GLY A 452 0.78 -10.44 -35.03
N THR A 453 0.24 -11.65 -34.89
CA THR A 453 0.38 -12.47 -33.67
C THR A 453 1.85 -12.79 -33.36
N SER A 454 2.74 -12.67 -34.34
CA SER A 454 4.18 -12.79 -34.20
C SER A 454 4.83 -11.70 -33.35
N PHE A 455 4.15 -10.57 -33.12
CA PHE A 455 4.58 -9.48 -32.21
C PHE A 455 3.88 -9.54 -30.85
N ALA A 456 2.75 -10.24 -30.75
CA ALA A 456 2.09 -10.54 -29.47
C ALA A 456 2.83 -11.63 -28.68
N ALA A 457 3.22 -12.73 -29.35
CA ALA A 457 3.98 -13.84 -28.75
C ALA A 457 5.27 -13.43 -28.00
N PRO A 458 6.14 -12.55 -28.53
CA PRO A 458 7.33 -12.11 -27.81
C PRO A 458 7.01 -11.28 -26.56
N MET A 459 5.84 -10.63 -26.46
CA MET A 459 5.46 -9.93 -25.23
C MET A 459 5.24 -10.92 -24.09
N VAL A 460 4.52 -12.01 -24.37
CA VAL A 460 4.31 -13.11 -23.42
C VAL A 460 5.64 -13.78 -23.05
N SER A 461 6.52 -13.99 -24.03
CA SER A 461 7.87 -14.53 -23.78
C SER A 461 8.74 -13.61 -22.91
N GLY A 462 8.64 -12.30 -23.09
CA GLY A 462 9.30 -11.31 -22.26
C GLY A 462 8.78 -11.30 -20.82
N ALA A 463 7.46 -11.37 -20.64
CA ALA A 463 6.85 -11.49 -19.31
C ALA A 463 7.27 -12.79 -18.60
N ALA A 464 7.28 -13.92 -19.31
CA ALA A 464 7.80 -15.19 -18.80
C ALA A 464 9.28 -15.08 -18.37
N ALA A 465 10.09 -14.34 -19.12
CA ALA A 465 11.49 -14.10 -18.77
C ALA A 465 11.65 -13.24 -17.50
N LEU A 466 10.76 -12.27 -17.25
CA LEU A 466 10.73 -11.53 -15.97
C LEU A 466 10.41 -12.46 -14.80
N ILE A 467 9.39 -13.31 -14.93
CA ILE A 467 9.01 -14.30 -13.91
C ILE A 467 10.19 -15.24 -13.63
N LYS A 468 10.80 -15.83 -14.67
CA LYS A 468 11.96 -16.71 -14.54
C LYS A 468 13.20 -16.02 -13.97
N GLY A 469 13.45 -14.77 -14.34
CA GLY A 469 14.56 -14.00 -13.79
C GLY A 469 14.40 -13.72 -12.29
N ARG A 470 13.15 -13.54 -11.83
CA ARG A 470 12.84 -13.30 -10.41
C ARG A 470 12.77 -14.58 -9.58
N TRP A 471 12.17 -15.64 -10.14
CA TRP A 471 11.92 -16.92 -9.48
C TRP A 471 12.44 -18.08 -10.36
N GLY A 472 13.76 -18.25 -10.42
CA GLY A 472 14.41 -19.19 -11.35
C GLY A 472 14.05 -20.68 -11.14
N TRP A 473 13.59 -21.02 -9.94
CA TRP A 473 13.22 -22.39 -9.56
C TRP A 473 11.81 -22.80 -9.98
N LEU A 474 10.98 -21.88 -10.46
CA LEU A 474 9.64 -22.22 -10.94
C LEU A 474 9.73 -23.13 -12.16
N GLU A 475 8.92 -24.18 -12.23
CA GLU A 475 8.85 -25.00 -13.43
C GLU A 475 8.14 -24.23 -14.56
N PRO A 476 8.38 -24.57 -15.83
CA PRO A 476 7.74 -23.84 -16.94
C PRO A 476 6.21 -23.83 -16.86
N GLY A 477 5.59 -24.91 -16.36
CA GLY A 477 4.15 -24.97 -16.11
C GLY A 477 3.67 -23.97 -15.06
N ASP A 478 4.47 -23.70 -14.03
CA ASP A 478 4.16 -22.66 -13.03
C ASP A 478 4.19 -21.27 -13.64
N VAL A 479 5.18 -21.01 -14.50
CA VAL A 479 5.30 -19.73 -15.23
C VAL A 479 4.08 -19.53 -16.14
N ALA A 480 3.63 -20.58 -16.82
CA ALA A 480 2.42 -20.51 -17.64
C ALA A 480 1.16 -20.26 -16.79
N ASP A 481 0.99 -20.98 -15.67
CA ASP A 481 -0.15 -20.81 -14.75
C ASP A 481 -0.22 -19.38 -14.19
N ILE A 482 0.93 -18.80 -13.82
CA ILE A 482 1.00 -17.42 -13.35
C ILE A 482 0.50 -16.46 -14.44
N LEU A 483 1.03 -16.56 -15.67
CA LEU A 483 0.64 -15.68 -16.78
C LEU A 483 -0.84 -15.81 -17.13
N PHE A 484 -1.39 -17.01 -17.05
CA PHE A 484 -2.80 -17.27 -17.29
C PHE A 484 -3.70 -16.71 -16.19
N ARG A 485 -3.38 -17.00 -14.92
CA ARG A 485 -4.19 -16.57 -13.77
C ARG A 485 -4.09 -15.08 -13.48
N SER A 486 -3.03 -14.42 -13.93
CA SER A 486 -2.85 -12.98 -13.79
C SER A 486 -3.44 -12.19 -14.96
N ALA A 487 -3.88 -12.84 -16.05
CA ALA A 487 -4.38 -12.16 -17.23
C ALA A 487 -5.63 -11.32 -16.92
N THR A 488 -5.74 -10.16 -17.58
CA THR A 488 -6.95 -9.34 -17.53
C THR A 488 -8.03 -10.02 -18.37
N ASP A 489 -9.05 -10.53 -17.71
CA ASP A 489 -10.17 -11.23 -18.33
C ASP A 489 -10.89 -10.35 -19.38
N LEU A 490 -11.04 -10.85 -20.60
CA LEU A 490 -11.66 -10.16 -21.73
C LEU A 490 -12.79 -11.00 -22.32
N GLY A 491 -13.87 -10.32 -22.76
CA GLY A 491 -14.98 -11.00 -23.40
C GLY A 491 -15.92 -11.66 -22.40
N VAL A 492 -16.07 -12.98 -22.47
CA VAL A 492 -16.96 -13.74 -21.58
C VAL A 492 -16.19 -14.04 -20.29
N PRO A 493 -16.75 -13.83 -19.09
CA PRO A 493 -16.02 -14.08 -17.85
C PRO A 493 -15.42 -15.48 -17.75
N GLY A 494 -14.13 -15.53 -17.44
CA GLY A 494 -13.31 -16.74 -17.39
C GLY A 494 -12.78 -17.18 -18.77
N VAL A 495 -12.21 -18.38 -18.84
CA VAL A 495 -11.54 -18.85 -20.07
C VAL A 495 -12.53 -19.04 -21.22
N ASP A 496 -12.32 -18.33 -22.33
CA ASP A 496 -13.25 -18.28 -23.47
C ASP A 496 -12.64 -18.67 -24.84
N GLU A 497 -13.50 -18.88 -25.84
CA GLU A 497 -13.15 -19.38 -27.17
C GLU A 497 -12.44 -18.36 -28.08
N VAL A 498 -12.38 -17.09 -27.67
CA VAL A 498 -11.81 -15.97 -28.43
C VAL A 498 -10.52 -15.47 -27.79
N TYR A 499 -10.56 -15.10 -26.51
CA TYR A 499 -9.44 -14.48 -25.80
C TYR A 499 -8.67 -15.47 -24.92
N GLY A 500 -9.20 -16.69 -24.71
CA GLY A 500 -8.60 -17.67 -23.83
C GLY A 500 -8.65 -17.15 -22.40
N TRP A 501 -7.50 -17.01 -21.75
CA TRP A 501 -7.41 -16.44 -20.40
C TRP A 501 -7.53 -14.90 -20.35
N GLY A 502 -7.53 -14.23 -21.51
CA GLY A 502 -7.62 -12.77 -21.58
C GLY A 502 -6.29 -12.11 -21.97
N LEU A 503 -6.17 -10.83 -21.67
CA LEU A 503 -5.03 -9.99 -22.01
C LEU A 503 -3.88 -10.19 -21.03
N LEU A 504 -2.68 -10.38 -21.57
CA LEU A 504 -1.44 -10.39 -20.79
C LEU A 504 -1.40 -9.18 -19.84
N ASN A 505 -1.17 -9.44 -18.56
CA ASN A 505 -0.98 -8.41 -17.54
C ASN A 505 0.31 -8.71 -16.79
N VAL A 506 1.35 -7.92 -17.08
CA VAL A 506 2.70 -8.15 -16.55
C VAL A 506 2.79 -7.75 -15.09
N ASP A 507 2.09 -6.69 -14.69
CA ASP A 507 2.07 -6.21 -13.31
C ASP A 507 1.38 -7.19 -12.37
N ALA A 508 0.20 -7.70 -12.74
CA ALA A 508 -0.49 -8.73 -11.98
C ALA A 508 0.36 -10.02 -11.88
N ALA A 509 1.09 -10.38 -12.94
CA ALA A 509 1.96 -11.56 -12.93
C ALA A 509 3.11 -11.44 -11.92
N MET A 510 3.55 -10.22 -11.58
CA MET A 510 4.62 -9.96 -10.62
C MET A 510 4.11 -9.71 -9.19
N ARG A 511 2.79 -9.79 -8.96
CA ARG A 511 2.14 -9.63 -7.64
C ARG A 511 1.57 -10.97 -7.15
N PRO A 512 1.21 -11.08 -5.85
CA PRO A 512 0.48 -12.24 -5.36
C PRO A 512 -0.82 -12.47 -6.14
N LEU A 513 -1.13 -13.73 -6.48
CA LEU A 513 -2.39 -14.07 -7.16
C LEU A 513 -3.58 -14.06 -6.19
N ASP A 514 -3.32 -14.31 -4.90
CA ASP A 514 -4.32 -14.22 -3.83
C ASP A 514 -3.66 -13.71 -2.54
N GLU A 515 -3.82 -12.40 -2.30
CA GLU A 515 -3.27 -11.69 -1.13
C GLU A 515 -3.77 -12.26 0.21
N ARG A 516 -4.93 -12.94 0.23
CA ARG A 516 -5.51 -13.54 1.45
C ARG A 516 -4.84 -14.85 1.86
N SER A 517 -4.05 -15.43 0.97
CA SER A 517 -3.39 -16.73 1.15
C SER A 517 -1.88 -16.61 1.42
N LEU A 518 -1.41 -15.38 1.67
CA LEU A 518 -0.01 -15.13 1.97
C LEU A 518 0.37 -15.72 3.33
N PHE A 519 1.60 -16.23 3.40
CA PHE A 519 2.19 -16.76 4.62
C PHE A 519 3.63 -16.28 4.77
N TYR A 520 4.16 -16.26 5.99
CA TYR A 520 5.60 -16.16 6.22
C TYR A 520 6.13 -17.50 6.75
N LEU A 521 7.44 -17.70 6.62
CA LEU A 521 8.11 -18.89 7.11
C LEU A 521 8.93 -18.52 8.35
N ASP A 522 8.59 -19.08 9.50
CA ASP A 522 9.33 -18.84 10.74
C ASP A 522 10.75 -19.45 10.71
N GLU A 523 11.56 -19.21 11.75
CA GLU A 523 12.94 -19.74 11.83
C GLU A 523 13.05 -21.27 11.73
N THR A 524 11.94 -22.00 11.89
CA THR A 524 11.85 -23.46 11.75
C THR A 524 11.37 -23.91 10.38
N SER A 525 11.18 -22.98 9.43
CA SER A 525 10.56 -23.18 8.12
C SER A 525 9.10 -23.65 8.19
N THR A 526 8.40 -23.30 9.27
CA THR A 526 6.96 -23.55 9.38
C THR A 526 6.18 -22.38 8.78
N ALA A 527 5.23 -22.68 7.89
CA ALA A 527 4.34 -21.69 7.31
C ALA A 527 3.36 -21.16 8.36
N ARG A 528 3.21 -19.84 8.41
CA ARG A 528 2.32 -19.11 9.31
C ARG A 528 1.51 -18.11 8.48
N ASP A 529 0.20 -18.21 8.56
CA ASP A 529 -0.70 -17.34 7.81
C ASP A 529 -0.51 -15.88 8.20
N VAL A 530 -0.64 -15.00 7.20
CA VAL A 530 -0.44 -13.55 7.32
C VAL A 530 -1.79 -12.85 7.55
N VAL A 531 -2.76 -13.55 8.19
CA VAL A 531 -4.22 -13.26 8.18
C VAL A 531 -4.56 -11.79 8.40
N THR A 532 -3.74 -11.04 9.12
CA THR A 532 -3.66 -9.59 8.92
C THR A 532 -2.22 -9.16 9.19
N LEU A 533 -1.62 -8.38 8.29
CA LEU A 533 -0.39 -7.63 8.59
C LEU A 533 -0.86 -6.34 9.23
N GLY A 534 -0.94 -6.34 10.55
CA GLY A 534 -1.52 -5.23 11.30
C GLY A 534 -0.80 -4.97 12.59
N TYR A 535 -0.42 -3.72 12.79
CA TYR A 535 0.18 -3.22 14.02
C TYR A 535 -0.58 -1.97 14.47
N VAL A 536 -1.08 -1.98 15.71
CA VAL A 536 -1.68 -0.80 16.34
C VAL A 536 -0.58 0.07 16.92
N SER A 537 -0.56 1.32 16.45
CA SER A 537 0.38 2.36 16.87
C SER A 537 0.24 2.70 18.36
N GLY A 538 0.87 1.89 19.22
CA GLY A 538 1.26 2.31 20.57
C GLY A 538 2.34 3.39 20.54
N ALA A 539 3.17 3.45 21.59
CA ALA A 539 4.28 4.40 21.62
C ALA A 539 5.47 3.97 20.74
N LEU A 540 5.55 2.71 20.29
CA LEU A 540 6.67 2.16 19.53
C LEU A 540 6.84 2.86 18.17
N ARG A 541 8.08 3.22 17.84
CA ARG A 541 8.45 3.86 16.57
C ARG A 541 9.70 3.25 15.99
N PHE A 542 9.80 3.23 14.66
CA PHE A 542 10.92 2.67 13.92
C PHE A 542 11.68 3.76 13.16
N HIS A 543 13.00 3.74 13.27
CA HIS A 543 13.86 4.50 12.35
C HIS A 543 13.81 3.87 10.96
N SER A 544 13.66 4.70 9.93
CA SER A 544 13.69 4.27 8.53
C SER A 544 12.73 3.10 8.22
N ALA A 545 11.50 3.14 8.73
CA ALA A 545 10.50 2.07 8.55
C ALA A 545 10.36 1.63 7.08
N ALA A 546 10.42 2.57 6.13
CA ALA A 546 10.37 2.30 4.69
C ALA A 546 11.50 1.39 4.17
N GLN A 547 12.64 1.30 4.88
CA GLN A 547 13.78 0.45 4.53
C GLN A 547 13.72 -0.95 5.17
N ASN A 548 12.85 -1.12 6.18
CA ASN A 548 12.63 -2.40 6.85
C ASN A 548 11.48 -3.12 6.13
N ALA A 549 11.60 -4.43 5.94
CA ALA A 549 10.58 -5.16 5.23
C ALA A 549 10.47 -6.62 5.68
N VAL A 550 9.27 -7.17 5.54
CA VAL A 550 8.98 -8.57 5.81
C VAL A 550 8.92 -9.33 4.49
N THR A 551 9.47 -10.54 4.47
CA THR A 551 9.31 -11.46 3.34
C THR A 551 8.09 -12.34 3.58
N VAL A 552 7.18 -12.31 2.63
CA VAL A 552 5.99 -13.17 2.60
C VAL A 552 6.04 -14.05 1.36
N PHE A 553 5.29 -15.13 1.39
CA PHE A 553 5.28 -16.15 0.36
C PHE A 553 3.84 -16.47 -0.04
N GLU A 554 3.69 -16.92 -1.27
CA GLU A 554 2.48 -17.61 -1.73
C GLU A 554 2.86 -18.99 -2.27
N THR A 555 1.91 -19.91 -2.29
CA THR A 555 2.12 -21.26 -2.85
C THR A 555 1.65 -21.30 -4.31
N ILE A 556 2.48 -21.85 -5.20
CA ILE A 556 2.15 -22.14 -6.60
C ILE A 556 2.52 -23.60 -6.87
N ASN A 557 1.56 -24.45 -7.21
CA ASN A 557 1.75 -25.87 -7.60
C ASN A 557 2.74 -26.70 -6.74
N GLY A 558 2.78 -26.46 -5.42
CA GLY A 558 3.68 -27.18 -4.51
C GLY A 558 5.08 -26.58 -4.36
N THR A 559 5.34 -25.46 -5.04
CA THR A 559 6.47 -24.54 -4.79
C THR A 559 5.94 -23.19 -4.29
N TYR A 560 6.78 -22.16 -4.24
CA TYR A 560 6.44 -20.84 -3.71
C TYR A 560 7.06 -19.69 -4.51
N ARG A 561 6.45 -18.51 -4.37
CA ARG A 561 7.02 -17.21 -4.76
C ARG A 561 7.15 -16.34 -3.53
N ASP A 562 8.20 -15.52 -3.48
CA ASP A 562 8.44 -14.56 -2.40
C ASP A 562 8.11 -13.12 -2.82
N PHE A 563 7.61 -12.35 -1.86
CA PHE A 563 7.32 -10.93 -1.95
C PHE A 563 7.87 -10.21 -0.73
N THR A 564 8.07 -8.91 -0.86
CA THR A 564 8.61 -8.08 0.21
C THR A 564 7.63 -6.94 0.46
N ILE A 565 7.15 -6.83 1.70
CA ILE A 565 6.22 -5.78 2.11
C ILE A 565 6.96 -4.89 3.10
N SER A 566 6.95 -3.58 2.85
CA SER A 566 7.59 -2.61 3.75
C SER A 566 6.90 -2.62 5.11
N LEU A 567 7.68 -2.40 6.18
CA LEU A 567 7.12 -2.27 7.52
C LEU A 567 6.10 -1.12 7.60
N ASP A 568 6.26 -0.04 6.81
CA ASP A 568 5.31 1.08 6.78
C ASP A 568 3.96 0.70 6.15
N ASP A 569 3.95 -0.25 5.21
CA ASP A 569 2.73 -0.73 4.54
C ASP A 569 1.96 -1.74 5.41
N ILE A 570 2.67 -2.42 6.31
CA ILE A 570 2.13 -3.42 7.26
C ILE A 570 1.51 -2.75 8.50
N VAL A 571 1.97 -1.55 8.85
CA VAL A 571 1.46 -0.84 10.02
C VAL A 571 0.04 -0.35 9.72
N ILE A 572 -0.96 -1.11 10.18
CA ILE A 572 -2.37 -0.70 10.14
C ILE A 572 -2.51 0.62 10.88
N LYS A 573 -2.75 1.65 10.08
CA LYS A 573 -3.21 2.96 10.56
C LYS A 573 -4.71 2.80 10.76
N PRO A 574 -5.26 3.03 11.97
CA PRO A 574 -6.71 3.02 12.17
C PRO A 574 -7.36 3.89 11.08
N ALA A 575 -8.11 3.26 10.17
CA ALA A 575 -8.63 3.96 9.01
C ALA A 575 -9.61 5.05 9.46
N LYS A 576 -9.58 6.21 8.80
CA LYS A 576 -10.52 7.34 8.95
C LYS A 576 -12.01 6.99 8.66
N GLY A 577 -12.39 5.71 8.62
CA GLY A 577 -13.63 5.24 8.00
C GLY A 577 -14.77 4.81 8.92
N GLN A 578 -14.50 4.30 10.12
CA GLN A 578 -15.57 3.86 11.05
C GLN A 578 -15.25 4.34 12.47
N GLY A 579 -15.98 5.37 12.92
CA GLY A 579 -16.08 5.78 14.32
C GLY A 579 -14.77 6.02 15.09
N GLY A 580 -14.09 7.14 14.87
CA GLY A 580 -13.13 7.67 15.88
C GLY A 580 -11.68 7.87 15.45
N GLY A 581 -11.34 7.76 14.16
CA GLY A 581 -9.99 8.02 13.65
C GLY A 581 -9.53 9.47 13.86
N SER A 582 -8.95 9.77 15.02
CA SER A 582 -8.51 11.10 15.41
C SER A 582 -7.02 11.31 15.11
N SER A 583 -6.68 12.39 14.41
CA SER A 583 -5.35 13.00 14.57
C SER A 583 -5.14 13.31 16.06
N LYS A 584 -3.90 13.26 16.57
CA LYS A 584 -3.61 13.55 18.00
C LYS A 584 -4.19 14.89 18.44
N SER A 585 -4.23 15.85 17.51
CA SER A 585 -4.91 17.14 17.64
C SER A 585 -6.44 17.03 17.78
N ALA A 586 -7.11 16.25 16.92
CA ALA A 586 -8.56 16.03 17.03
C ALA A 586 -8.92 15.29 18.32
N GLN A 587 -8.09 14.32 18.72
CA GLN A 587 -8.24 13.57 19.96
C GLN A 587 -8.19 14.53 21.15
N TYR A 588 -7.10 15.30 21.25
CA TYR A 588 -6.94 16.32 22.27
C TYR A 588 -8.10 17.33 22.27
N ALA A 589 -8.54 17.81 21.10
CA ALA A 589 -9.67 18.74 21.03
C ALA A 589 -10.97 18.13 21.54
N SER A 590 -11.23 16.86 21.24
CA SER A 590 -12.42 16.12 21.70
C SER A 590 -12.39 15.92 23.22
N THR A 591 -11.26 15.47 23.79
CA THR A 591 -11.07 15.30 25.23
C THR A 591 -11.28 16.61 25.97
N GLN A 592 -10.61 17.69 25.53
CA GLN A 592 -10.73 18.99 26.20
C GLN A 592 -12.10 19.65 25.99
N ALA A 593 -12.85 19.28 24.95
CA ALA A 593 -14.23 19.70 24.79
C ALA A 593 -15.20 18.95 25.74
N ALA A 594 -14.91 17.69 26.04
CA ALA A 594 -15.70 16.85 26.93
C ALA A 594 -15.42 17.14 28.43
N THR A 595 -14.19 17.53 28.78
CA THR A 595 -13.77 17.67 30.19
C THR A 595 -14.07 19.02 30.83
N GLY A 596 -14.57 18.98 32.07
CA GLY A 596 -14.81 20.14 32.94
C GLY A 596 -13.54 20.74 33.52
N PHE A 597 -13.29 22.05 33.40
CA PHE A 597 -12.21 22.71 34.17
C PHE A 597 -12.78 23.55 35.29
N ASN A 598 -12.48 23.21 36.54
CA ASN A 598 -12.66 24.17 37.64
C ASN A 598 -11.46 25.14 37.62
N ALA A 599 -11.76 26.43 37.47
CA ALA A 599 -10.76 27.47 37.19
C ALA A 599 -9.55 27.47 38.14
N THR A 600 -9.75 27.10 39.41
CA THR A 600 -8.67 27.07 40.40
C THR A 600 -7.99 25.70 40.54
N ALA A 601 -8.25 24.72 39.68
CA ALA A 601 -7.65 23.39 39.79
C ALA A 601 -7.08 22.83 38.48
N PHE A 602 -7.65 23.15 37.31
CA PHE A 602 -7.38 22.41 36.05
C PHE A 602 -7.33 20.90 36.28
N SER A 603 -8.49 20.30 36.42
CA SER A 603 -8.64 18.85 36.57
C SER A 603 -9.90 18.43 35.84
N ASP A 604 -9.83 17.31 35.12
CA ASP A 604 -10.93 16.68 34.37
C ASP A 604 -11.69 15.63 35.20
N THR A 605 -11.21 15.29 36.39
CA THR A 605 -11.85 14.36 37.34
C THR A 605 -12.74 15.10 38.35
N LEU A 606 -13.74 15.86 37.86
CA LEU A 606 -14.72 16.51 38.73
C LEU A 606 -15.72 15.48 39.28
N GLY A 607 -15.29 14.79 40.33
CA GLY A 607 -16.05 13.72 40.97
C GLY A 607 -16.80 14.13 42.24
N PHE A 608 -17.92 13.45 42.48
CA PHE A 608 -18.67 13.53 43.73
C PHE A 608 -18.07 12.57 44.75
N THR A 609 -17.57 13.10 45.86
CA THR A 609 -17.13 12.30 47.01
C THR A 609 -18.12 12.43 48.16
N ARG A 610 -18.51 11.31 48.77
CA ARG A 610 -19.41 11.27 49.93
C ARG A 610 -18.84 10.41 51.05
N THR A 611 -18.72 10.98 52.24
CA THR A 611 -18.39 10.23 53.46
C THR A 611 -19.53 9.24 53.77
N ILE A 612 -19.20 7.95 53.77
CA ILE A 612 -20.12 6.86 54.10
C ILE A 612 -20.15 6.64 55.61
N SER A 613 -18.98 6.68 56.24
CA SER A 613 -18.83 6.41 57.67
C SER A 613 -17.63 7.17 58.23
N ARG A 614 -17.77 7.71 59.44
CA ARG A 614 -16.66 8.29 60.21
C ARG A 614 -16.72 7.75 61.63
N ARG A 615 -15.61 7.16 62.09
CA ARG A 615 -15.48 6.60 63.44
C ARG A 615 -14.14 7.02 64.06
N GLY A 616 -14.19 8.07 64.87
CA GLY A 616 -12.96 8.70 65.38
C GLY A 616 -12.17 9.32 64.23
N ASP A 617 -10.88 9.01 64.16
CA ASP A 617 -9.95 9.49 63.12
C ASP A 617 -10.04 8.68 61.81
N PHE A 618 -10.83 7.60 61.78
CA PHE A 618 -11.04 6.80 60.58
C PHE A 618 -12.26 7.30 59.81
N GLU A 619 -12.06 7.58 58.52
CA GLU A 619 -13.09 7.97 57.57
C GLU A 619 -13.11 7.03 56.37
N MET A 620 -14.32 6.64 55.96
CA MET A 620 -14.58 5.94 54.71
C MET A 620 -15.46 6.82 53.83
N SER A 621 -15.02 7.09 52.60
CA SER A 621 -15.79 7.78 51.57
C SER A 621 -15.91 6.93 50.31
N ALA A 622 -16.99 7.11 49.57
CA ALA A 622 -17.09 6.69 48.18
C ALA A 622 -16.95 7.89 47.28
N PHE A 623 -16.41 7.68 46.09
CA PHE A 623 -16.33 8.70 45.05
C PHE A 623 -16.81 8.14 43.71
N ALA A 624 -17.32 9.04 42.88
CA ALA A 624 -17.64 8.78 41.49
C ALA A 624 -17.20 10.00 40.66
N ALA A 625 -16.51 9.79 39.54
CA ALA A 625 -16.06 10.84 38.62
C ALA A 625 -16.31 10.39 37.17
N PRO A 626 -16.32 11.31 36.18
CA PRO A 626 -16.39 10.91 34.77
C PRO A 626 -15.23 9.97 34.40
N ALA A 627 -15.51 8.96 33.57
CA ALA A 627 -14.47 8.16 32.91
C ALA A 627 -13.69 9.00 31.90
N ASP A 628 -12.54 8.49 31.47
CA ASP A 628 -11.76 9.14 30.43
C ASP A 628 -12.52 9.06 29.10
N PRO A 629 -12.86 10.19 28.44
CA PRO A 629 -13.68 10.19 27.23
C PRO A 629 -13.02 9.52 26.01
N LEU A 630 -11.76 9.08 26.13
CA LEU A 630 -11.02 8.37 25.08
C LEU A 630 -10.91 6.87 25.31
N ASP A 631 -11.21 6.39 26.51
CA ASP A 631 -11.41 4.96 26.76
C ASP A 631 -12.88 4.69 26.41
N LEU A 632 -13.13 4.47 25.11
CA LEU A 632 -14.45 4.08 24.62
C LEU A 632 -14.68 2.62 25.03
N ASP A 633 -15.23 2.42 26.23
CA ASP A 633 -15.35 1.09 26.83
C ASP A 633 -16.42 0.21 26.18
N ALA A 634 -16.13 -1.09 26.33
CA ALA A 634 -16.89 -2.27 25.99
C ALA A 634 -18.25 -2.38 26.71
N ASP A 635 -19.03 -3.38 26.29
CA ASP A 635 -20.37 -3.67 26.81
C ASP A 635 -20.33 -4.01 28.33
N GLY A 636 -20.94 -3.15 29.16
CA GLY A 636 -21.25 -3.44 30.57
C GLY A 636 -20.39 -2.75 31.65
N GLU A 637 -19.38 -1.95 31.29
CA GLU A 637 -18.65 -1.11 32.25
C GLU A 637 -19.37 0.24 32.47
N LEU A 638 -19.09 0.89 33.61
CA LEU A 638 -19.71 2.17 33.95
C LEU A 638 -18.88 3.31 33.33
N ASP A 639 -19.52 4.24 32.59
CA ASP A 639 -18.94 5.50 32.07
C ASP A 639 -18.43 6.47 33.17
N ILE A 640 -18.19 5.96 34.37
CA ILE A 640 -17.75 6.69 35.55
C ILE A 640 -16.67 5.89 36.28
N GLN A 641 -15.63 6.60 36.68
CA GLN A 641 -14.68 6.09 37.66
C GLN A 641 -15.37 6.01 38.99
N THR A 642 -15.18 4.91 39.71
CA THR A 642 -15.80 4.72 41.02
C THR A 642 -14.84 4.08 42.00
N GLY A 643 -15.03 4.35 43.29
CA GLY A 643 -14.26 3.65 44.29
C GLY A 643 -14.54 4.08 45.72
N PHE A 644 -13.74 3.51 46.62
CA PHE A 644 -13.76 3.77 48.04
C PHE A 644 -12.41 4.27 48.50
N ARG A 645 -12.42 5.28 49.37
CA ARG A 645 -11.25 5.83 50.04
C ARG A 645 -11.42 5.67 51.55
N PHE A 646 -10.36 5.20 52.18
CA PHE A 646 -10.25 4.96 53.61
C PHE A 646 -9.08 5.80 54.13
N THR A 647 -9.36 6.71 55.04
CA THR A 647 -8.36 7.65 55.57
C THR A 647 -8.33 7.57 57.09
N ASP A 648 -7.14 7.40 57.65
CA ASP A 648 -6.88 7.60 59.08
C ASP A 648 -6.19 8.96 59.25
N THR A 649 -6.95 9.95 59.71
CA THR A 649 -6.47 11.33 59.86
C THR A 649 -5.41 11.49 60.95
N ALA A 650 -5.33 10.57 61.92
CA ALA A 650 -4.34 10.63 62.99
C ALA A 650 -2.98 10.11 62.54
N SER A 651 -2.95 9.01 61.79
CA SER A 651 -1.70 8.43 61.29
C SER A 651 -1.28 8.92 59.91
N GLY A 652 -2.17 9.64 59.20
CA GLY A 652 -1.95 10.07 57.82
C GLY A 652 -1.90 8.89 56.84
N ARG A 653 -2.49 7.74 57.22
CA ARG A 653 -2.61 6.56 56.36
C ARG A 653 -3.84 6.70 55.48
N GLU A 654 -3.68 6.33 54.23
CA GLU A 654 -4.73 6.32 53.23
C GLU A 654 -4.69 5.02 52.45
N PHE A 655 -5.86 4.50 52.11
CA PHE A 655 -6.04 3.38 51.21
C PHE A 655 -7.23 3.69 50.30
N GLN A 656 -7.07 3.45 49.01
CA GLN A 656 -8.08 3.67 47.99
C GLN A 656 -8.14 2.45 47.09
N ILE A 657 -9.34 2.05 46.71
CA ILE A 657 -9.62 1.00 45.74
C ILE A 657 -10.72 1.48 44.81
N GLY A 658 -10.58 1.23 43.52
CA GLY A 658 -11.56 1.68 42.54
C GLY A 658 -11.36 1.07 41.17
N PHE A 659 -12.17 1.56 40.25
CA PHE A 659 -12.13 1.30 38.82
C PHE A 659 -12.04 2.64 38.07
N GLY A 660 -11.24 2.70 37.01
CA GLY A 660 -10.93 3.88 36.21
C GLY A 660 -9.45 4.26 36.26
N GLU A 661 -9.17 5.56 36.32
CA GLU A 661 -7.82 6.10 36.09
C GLU A 661 -6.86 5.95 37.28
N GLY A 662 -6.22 4.78 37.36
CA GLY A 662 -5.25 4.47 38.40
C GLY A 662 -3.97 5.30 38.35
N ALA A 663 -3.53 5.76 37.17
CA ALA A 663 -2.36 6.62 37.03
C ALA A 663 -2.56 7.97 37.75
N LEU A 664 -3.75 8.57 37.61
CA LEU A 664 -4.13 9.77 38.36
C LEU A 664 -4.26 9.51 39.86
N ALA A 665 -4.87 8.39 40.25
CA ALA A 665 -5.04 8.05 41.67
C ALA A 665 -3.70 7.80 42.40
N LEU A 666 -2.68 7.33 41.67
CA LEU A 666 -1.35 7.04 42.19
C LEU A 666 -0.37 8.20 42.01
N ASN A 667 -0.78 9.27 41.32
CA ASN A 667 0.02 10.47 41.16
C ASN A 667 0.22 11.18 42.50
N GLY A 668 1.46 11.58 42.78
CA GLY A 668 1.85 12.30 43.99
C GLY A 668 2.10 13.79 43.76
N GLN A 669 1.67 14.36 42.62
CA GLN A 669 1.93 15.75 42.23
C GLN A 669 0.63 16.47 41.87
N ASP A 670 0.29 17.53 42.60
CA ASP A 670 -1.01 18.21 42.47
C ASP A 670 -1.14 19.02 41.16
N GLY A 671 -0.01 19.42 40.54
CA GLY A 671 0.02 20.17 39.29
C GLY A 671 -0.21 19.33 38.02
N PHE A 672 -0.45 18.03 38.16
CA PHE A 672 -0.68 17.08 37.06
C PHE A 672 -1.96 16.26 37.27
N ALA A 673 -3.10 16.94 37.15
CA ALA A 673 -4.43 16.41 37.50
C ALA A 673 -5.36 16.22 36.30
N LEU A 674 -4.80 16.15 35.08
CA LEU A 674 -5.52 15.80 33.85
C LEU A 674 -5.20 14.37 33.41
N PHE A 675 -6.17 13.66 32.84
CA PHE A 675 -5.99 12.39 32.13
C PHE A 675 -4.85 12.49 31.11
N SER A 676 -4.88 13.57 30.33
CA SER A 676 -3.91 13.82 29.28
C SER A 676 -2.46 14.01 29.78
N ASP A 677 -2.24 14.28 31.08
CA ASP A 677 -0.89 14.39 31.66
C ASP A 677 -0.20 13.02 31.81
N HIS A 678 -0.98 11.95 32.01
CA HIS A 678 -0.48 10.60 32.29
C HIS A 678 -0.59 9.64 31.10
N ARG A 679 -1.39 9.99 30.08
CA ARG A 679 -1.51 9.21 28.85
C ARG A 679 -0.18 9.13 28.09
N PRO A 680 0.25 7.94 27.63
CA PRO A 680 1.48 7.80 26.83
C PRO A 680 1.52 8.63 25.55
N GLU A 681 0.36 8.89 24.94
CA GLU A 681 0.22 9.55 23.63
C GLU A 681 0.20 11.07 23.73
N THR A 682 -0.21 11.61 24.89
CA THR A 682 -0.44 13.05 25.07
C THR A 682 0.33 13.66 26.24
N GLY A 683 0.74 12.87 27.23
CA GLY A 683 1.29 13.34 28.51
C GLY A 683 2.74 12.96 28.73
N GLY A 684 3.41 13.66 29.66
CA GLY A 684 4.80 13.42 30.02
C GLY A 684 5.01 13.00 31.48
N VAL A 685 3.93 12.79 32.24
CA VAL A 685 3.97 12.47 33.67
C VAL A 685 3.78 10.98 33.86
N ASN A 686 4.87 10.27 34.19
CA ASN A 686 4.87 8.81 34.38
C ASN A 686 4.02 8.02 33.35
N PRO A 687 4.20 8.24 32.03
CA PRO A 687 3.35 7.59 31.02
C PRO A 687 3.42 6.06 31.04
N VAL A 688 4.47 5.49 31.62
CA VAL A 688 4.58 4.03 31.81
C VAL A 688 3.50 3.49 32.75
N LEU A 689 3.09 4.27 33.77
CA LEU A 689 1.95 3.92 34.60
C LEU A 689 0.62 4.09 33.84
N GLY A 690 0.57 5.03 32.89
CA GLY A 690 -0.58 5.30 32.04
C GLY A 690 -1.01 4.12 31.18
N PHE A 691 -0.08 3.29 30.71
CA PHE A 691 -0.42 2.06 29.96
C PHE A 691 -1.30 1.07 30.73
N ALA A 692 -1.29 1.10 32.06
CA ALA A 692 -2.13 0.26 32.89
C ALA A 692 -3.21 1.08 33.64
N SER A 693 -3.63 2.21 33.08
CA SER A 693 -4.78 3.00 33.56
C SER A 693 -6.07 2.54 32.84
N GLY A 694 -7.24 3.02 33.27
CA GLY A 694 -8.56 2.65 32.71
C GLY A 694 -9.32 1.57 33.51
N GLY A 695 -8.63 0.58 34.08
CA GLY A 695 -9.26 -0.54 34.78
C GLY A 695 -9.25 -0.47 36.31
N ALA A 696 -9.14 -1.64 36.95
CA ALA A 696 -9.09 -1.72 38.41
C ALA A 696 -7.77 -1.17 39.00
N TYR A 697 -7.84 -0.45 40.12
CA TYR A 697 -6.65 0.01 40.81
C TYR A 697 -6.78 -0.03 42.34
N MET A 698 -5.63 -0.09 43.00
CA MET A 698 -5.49 0.09 44.44
C MET A 698 -4.33 1.03 44.73
N ALA A 699 -4.56 2.01 45.60
CA ALA A 699 -3.55 2.97 46.05
C ALA A 699 -3.48 2.97 47.58
N GLY A 700 -2.28 2.98 48.12
CA GLY A 700 -1.99 3.09 49.54
C GLY A 700 -0.99 4.20 49.78
N GLY A 701 -1.15 4.92 50.89
CA GLY A 701 -0.25 5.99 51.28
C GLY A 701 -0.09 6.08 52.79
N MET A 702 1.08 6.52 53.24
CA MET A 702 1.29 6.85 54.65
C MET A 702 2.33 7.95 54.81
N ARG A 703 2.14 8.78 55.82
CA ARG A 703 3.17 9.73 56.26
C ARG A 703 4.25 9.03 57.07
N VAL A 704 5.50 9.37 56.77
CA VAL A 704 6.69 8.93 57.50
C VAL A 704 7.37 10.18 58.05
N GLY A 705 7.04 10.52 59.30
CA GLY A 705 7.36 11.85 59.87
C GLY A 705 6.45 12.94 59.30
N ASP A 706 6.83 14.20 59.52
CA ASP A 706 5.95 15.34 59.19
C ASP A 706 6.00 15.74 57.71
N ALA A 707 7.13 15.51 57.05
CA ALA A 707 7.43 16.04 55.71
C ALA A 707 7.51 14.98 54.60
N THR A 708 7.40 13.68 54.91
CA THR A 708 7.57 12.61 53.90
C THR A 708 6.32 11.76 53.79
N ARG A 709 5.88 11.48 52.57
CA ARG A 709 4.80 10.56 52.25
C ARG A 709 5.34 9.45 51.37
N VAL A 710 5.00 8.21 51.71
CA VAL A 710 5.27 7.03 50.88
C VAL A 710 3.94 6.57 50.31
N SER A 711 3.89 6.37 49.00
CA SER A 711 2.76 5.80 48.27
C SER A 711 3.15 4.48 47.62
N PHE A 712 2.18 3.59 47.45
CA PHE A 712 2.33 2.34 46.73
C PHE A 712 0.99 1.99 46.10
N GLY A 713 1.01 1.23 45.01
CA GLY A 713 -0.23 0.77 44.43
C GLY A 713 -0.05 -0.11 43.22
N VAL A 714 -1.20 -0.51 42.68
CA VAL A 714 -1.31 -1.31 41.46
C VAL A 714 -2.44 -0.73 40.62
N SER A 715 -2.27 -0.75 39.31
CA SER A 715 -3.27 -0.35 38.32
C SER A 715 -3.28 -1.37 37.20
N SER A 716 -4.44 -1.63 36.60
CA SER A 716 -4.58 -2.47 35.41
C SER A 716 -5.31 -1.71 34.30
N GLY A 717 -4.94 -1.97 33.04
CA GLY A 717 -5.62 -1.50 31.84
C GLY A 717 -6.02 -2.67 30.96
N ARG A 718 -7.15 -2.55 30.26
CA ARG A 718 -7.69 -3.56 29.35
C ARG A 718 -8.41 -2.88 28.19
N ASP A 719 -8.16 -3.30 26.95
CA ASP A 719 -8.83 -2.77 25.74
C ASP A 719 -9.21 -3.93 24.81
N GLU A 720 -10.51 -4.05 24.50
CA GLU A 720 -11.08 -5.12 23.68
C GLU A 720 -11.25 -4.74 22.20
N TYR A 721 -10.99 -3.48 21.80
CA TYR A 721 -11.12 -3.00 20.41
C TYR A 721 -12.49 -3.28 19.75
N THR A 722 -13.57 -3.30 20.54
CA THR A 722 -14.94 -3.48 20.04
C THR A 722 -15.63 -2.12 19.89
N PHE A 723 -16.25 -1.90 18.73
CA PHE A 723 -17.13 -0.75 18.52
C PHE A 723 -18.59 -1.20 18.59
N VAL A 724 -19.34 -0.64 19.54
CA VAL A 724 -20.79 -0.83 19.60
C VAL A 724 -21.46 0.30 18.84
N ASN A 725 -22.16 -0.03 17.76
CA ASN A 725 -22.94 0.95 17.03
C ASN A 725 -24.08 1.48 17.92
N PRO A 726 -24.11 2.79 18.26
CA PRO A 726 -25.05 3.33 19.24
C PRO A 726 -26.52 3.34 18.74
N ILE A 727 -26.76 3.12 17.45
CA ILE A 727 -28.10 3.08 16.84
C ILE A 727 -28.63 1.66 16.75
N THR A 728 -27.78 0.70 16.39
CA THR A 728 -28.20 -0.69 16.15
C THR A 728 -27.89 -1.64 17.30
N GLY A 729 -26.97 -1.26 18.20
CA GLY A 729 -26.41 -2.14 19.24
C GLY A 729 -25.59 -3.29 18.67
N ALA A 730 -25.18 -3.22 17.40
CA ALA A 730 -24.31 -4.22 16.78
C ALA A 730 -22.86 -3.97 17.21
N GLU A 731 -22.18 -5.04 17.62
CA GLU A 731 -20.75 -5.07 17.90
C GLU A 731 -20.00 -5.35 16.60
N ASP A 732 -19.09 -4.45 16.24
CA ASP A 732 -18.13 -4.64 15.18
C ASP A 732 -16.72 -4.63 15.81
N GLU A 733 -15.92 -5.68 15.59
CA GLU A 733 -14.50 -5.67 15.95
C GLU A 733 -13.79 -4.63 15.06
N VAL A 734 -13.15 -3.63 15.66
CA VAL A 734 -12.50 -2.54 14.94
C VAL A 734 -11.24 -3.02 14.22
N LEU A 735 -10.61 -4.09 14.73
CA LEU A 735 -9.39 -4.70 14.22
C LEU A 735 -9.45 -6.22 14.39
N ASP A 736 -9.75 -6.94 13.30
CA ASP A 736 -9.81 -8.41 13.28
C ASP A 736 -8.42 -9.02 13.59
N GLY A 737 -8.39 -10.08 14.40
CA GLY A 737 -7.20 -10.87 14.69
C GLY A 737 -6.26 -10.36 15.79
N LEU A 738 -6.50 -9.20 16.42
CA LEU A 738 -5.72 -8.73 17.58
C LEU A 738 -6.19 -9.37 18.89
N SER A 739 -5.24 -9.67 19.77
CA SER A 739 -5.52 -10.04 21.14
C SER A 739 -5.95 -8.82 21.97
N VAL A 740 -6.82 -9.03 22.96
CA VAL A 740 -7.21 -7.99 23.94
C VAL A 740 -5.95 -7.40 24.56
N TYR A 741 -5.82 -6.07 24.58
CA TYR A 741 -4.72 -5.41 25.28
C TYR A 741 -4.87 -5.63 26.78
N GLU A 742 -3.84 -6.14 27.45
CA GLU A 742 -3.86 -6.32 28.91
C GLU A 742 -2.55 -5.83 29.54
N ALA A 743 -2.67 -4.92 30.51
CA ALA A 743 -1.54 -4.33 31.20
C ALA A 743 -1.76 -4.24 32.71
N ILE A 744 -0.70 -4.47 33.50
CA ILE A 744 -0.68 -4.26 34.95
C ILE A 744 0.57 -3.52 35.37
N ALA A 745 0.43 -2.46 36.16
CA ALA A 745 1.53 -1.68 36.67
C ALA A 745 1.55 -1.64 38.20
N PHE A 746 2.72 -1.89 38.79
CA PHE A 746 2.99 -1.66 40.20
C PHE A 746 3.73 -0.34 40.37
N PHE A 747 3.28 0.48 41.31
CA PHE A 747 3.88 1.77 41.61
C PHE A 747 4.36 1.86 43.05
N THR A 748 5.49 2.53 43.27
CA THR A 748 5.95 2.96 44.59
C THR A 748 6.53 4.36 44.49
N GLY A 749 6.01 5.28 45.31
CA GLY A 749 6.38 6.68 45.33
C GLY A 749 6.84 7.16 46.70
N VAL A 750 7.71 8.16 46.70
CA VAL A 750 8.10 8.93 47.88
C VAL A 750 8.02 10.41 47.54
N SER A 751 7.16 11.13 48.23
CA SER A 751 7.06 12.59 48.16
C SER A 751 7.62 13.21 49.43
N HIS A 752 8.47 14.22 49.29
CA HIS A 752 9.14 14.89 50.40
C HIS A 752 8.99 16.41 50.29
N GLU A 753 8.38 17.00 51.31
CA GLU A 753 8.27 18.44 51.51
C GLU A 753 9.61 18.99 51.98
N VAL A 754 10.38 19.55 51.05
CA VAL A 754 11.67 20.21 51.36
C VAL A 754 11.43 21.52 52.10
N SER A 755 10.32 22.19 51.80
CA SER A 755 9.78 23.36 52.50
C SER A 755 8.29 23.50 52.22
N ASP A 756 7.59 24.39 52.93
CA ASP A 756 6.17 24.73 52.70
C ASP A 756 5.84 25.19 51.26
N ARG A 757 6.86 25.40 50.42
CA ARG A 757 6.73 25.86 49.03
C ARG A 757 7.45 24.98 48.02
N PHE A 758 8.03 23.86 48.44
CA PHE A 758 8.80 23.01 47.54
C PHE A 758 8.71 21.54 47.93
N VAL A 759 8.18 20.73 47.01
CA VAL A 759 8.00 19.28 47.15
C VAL A 759 8.78 18.58 46.06
N ILE A 760 9.43 17.47 46.40
CA ILE A 760 10.08 16.58 45.44
C ILE A 760 9.40 15.21 45.54
N THR A 761 9.12 14.59 44.40
CA THR A 761 8.57 13.25 44.31
C THR A 761 9.53 12.33 43.55
N LEU A 762 9.73 11.12 44.04
CA LEU A 762 10.45 10.04 43.36
C LEU A 762 9.51 8.84 43.26
N GLY A 763 9.25 8.38 42.04
CA GLY A 763 8.41 7.24 41.74
C GLY A 763 9.20 6.15 41.01
N TYR A 764 8.83 4.90 41.29
CA TYR A 764 9.23 3.73 40.52
C TYR A 764 7.97 3.01 40.05
N THR A 765 7.91 2.69 38.75
CA THR A 765 6.82 1.96 38.11
C THR A 765 7.39 0.69 37.50
N HIS A 766 6.78 -0.45 37.76
CA HIS A 766 7.03 -1.70 37.06
C HIS A 766 5.75 -2.09 36.31
N LEU A 767 5.78 -1.98 34.99
CA LEU A 767 4.68 -2.31 34.07
C LEU A 767 4.92 -3.71 33.48
N HIS A 768 3.88 -4.50 33.36
CA HIS A 768 3.84 -5.73 32.58
C HIS A 768 2.66 -5.67 31.61
N GLU A 769 2.93 -5.79 30.33
CA GLU A 769 1.98 -5.85 29.23
C GLU A 769 1.96 -7.31 28.74
N ALA A 770 0.81 -7.97 28.70
CA ALA A 770 0.71 -9.38 28.32
C ALA A 770 0.69 -9.59 26.80
N THR A 771 0.13 -8.62 26.08
CA THR A 771 -0.19 -8.70 24.65
C THR A 771 0.39 -7.53 23.86
N GLY A 772 1.41 -6.84 24.39
CA GLY A 772 2.01 -5.67 23.74
C GLY A 772 3.37 -5.22 24.27
N LEU A 773 3.91 -4.16 23.64
CA LEU A 773 5.22 -3.57 23.91
C LEU A 773 5.16 -2.03 23.90
N LEU A 774 5.00 -1.37 25.04
CA LEU A 774 4.77 0.09 25.13
C LEU A 774 3.47 0.53 24.42
N GLY A 775 2.38 -0.19 24.69
CA GLY A 775 1.04 -0.01 24.12
C GLY A 775 0.91 -0.48 22.68
N ALA A 776 1.99 -1.04 22.14
CA ALA A 776 2.14 -1.51 20.77
C ALA A 776 1.62 -2.95 20.68
N GLN A 777 0.69 -3.24 19.77
CA GLN A 777 0.23 -4.60 19.50
C GLN A 777 0.26 -4.90 18.01
N GLY A 778 0.39 -6.16 17.63
CA GLY A 778 0.33 -6.53 16.23
C GLY A 778 -0.10 -7.97 16.01
N THR A 779 -0.14 -8.37 14.76
CA THR A 779 -0.60 -9.68 14.28
C THR A 779 0.42 -10.31 13.33
N GLY A 780 0.32 -11.62 13.14
CA GLY A 780 1.19 -12.37 12.23
C GLY A 780 2.67 -12.21 12.57
N VAL A 781 3.46 -11.68 11.63
CA VAL A 781 4.90 -11.46 11.84
C VAL A 781 5.21 -10.40 12.90
N LEU A 782 4.29 -9.45 13.11
CA LEU A 782 4.39 -8.37 14.08
C LEU A 782 3.63 -8.67 15.38
N ASP A 783 3.28 -9.93 15.60
CA ASP A 783 2.64 -10.36 16.83
C ASP A 783 3.55 -10.16 18.04
N LEU A 784 3.06 -9.39 19.01
CA LEU A 784 3.74 -9.02 20.25
C LEU A 784 3.13 -9.74 21.46
N ASP A 785 2.30 -10.75 21.24
CA ASP A 785 1.84 -11.67 22.28
C ASP A 785 3.02 -12.38 22.93
N GLY A 786 2.88 -12.70 24.22
CA GLY A 786 4.00 -13.07 25.09
C GLY A 786 4.56 -11.88 25.88
N GLY A 787 4.26 -10.65 25.44
CA GLY A 787 4.28 -9.46 26.26
C GLY A 787 5.67 -8.88 26.58
N ALA A 788 5.66 -7.78 27.33
CA ALA A 788 6.85 -7.05 27.73
C ALA A 788 6.73 -6.47 29.14
N ALA A 789 7.87 -6.29 29.81
CA ALA A 789 7.97 -5.62 31.10
C ALA A 789 8.76 -4.32 30.96
N THR A 790 8.24 -3.23 31.52
CA THR A 790 8.88 -1.91 31.52
C THR A 790 9.12 -1.42 32.94
N ASP A 791 10.38 -1.17 33.29
CA ASP A 791 10.79 -0.52 34.53
C ASP A 791 11.02 0.97 34.30
N ALA A 792 10.35 1.83 35.06
CA ALA A 792 10.46 3.28 34.96
C ALA A 792 10.77 3.94 36.30
N VAL A 793 11.59 4.99 36.23
CA VAL A 793 11.85 5.91 37.35
C VAL A 793 11.36 7.29 36.95
N THR A 794 10.52 7.88 37.80
CA THR A 794 9.92 9.20 37.60
C THR A 794 10.36 10.14 38.70
N VAL A 795 10.90 11.30 38.34
CA VAL A 795 11.26 12.37 39.28
C VAL A 795 10.33 13.54 39.05
N GLY A 796 9.66 13.97 40.11
CA GLY A 796 8.74 15.09 40.15
C GLY A 796 9.22 16.21 41.06
N ALA A 797 8.85 17.44 40.77
CA ALA A 797 9.12 18.60 41.61
C ALA A 797 8.01 19.64 41.47
N GLU A 798 7.57 20.19 42.60
CA GLU A 798 6.53 21.21 42.65
C GLU A 798 6.97 22.38 43.52
N ALA A 799 6.87 23.59 42.98
CA ALA A 799 7.30 24.81 43.64
C ALA A 799 6.21 25.89 43.62
N LEU A 800 5.90 26.43 44.81
CA LEU A 800 5.06 27.62 44.96
C LEU A 800 5.93 28.88 44.90
N LEU A 801 5.81 29.59 43.79
CA LEU A 801 6.56 30.81 43.49
C LEU A 801 5.77 32.06 43.92
N PRO A 802 6.44 33.21 44.12
CA PRO A 802 5.76 34.48 44.35
C PRO A 802 4.77 34.83 43.22
N ALA A 803 3.83 35.74 43.51
CA ALA A 803 2.81 36.21 42.56
C ALA A 803 1.80 35.13 42.10
N ARG A 804 1.44 34.20 43.00
CA ARG A 804 0.44 33.14 42.77
C ARG A 804 0.79 32.27 41.55
N LEU A 805 2.06 31.89 41.50
CA LEU A 805 2.64 31.12 40.42
C LEU A 805 3.02 29.76 41.00
N SER A 806 2.63 28.67 40.35
CA SER A 806 3.08 27.32 40.68
C SER A 806 3.83 26.74 39.48
N LEU A 807 4.94 26.07 39.76
CA LEU A 807 5.74 25.35 38.78
C LEU A 807 5.73 23.88 39.17
N SER A 808 5.28 23.02 38.26
CA SER A 808 5.32 21.57 38.41
C SER A 808 6.14 20.98 37.26
N ALA A 809 7.04 20.05 37.57
CA ALA A 809 7.91 19.41 36.60
C ALA A 809 8.01 17.91 36.90
N SER A 810 7.94 17.10 35.85
CA SER A 810 8.08 15.64 35.91
C SER A 810 9.01 15.18 34.80
N ALA A 811 9.86 14.20 35.09
CA ALA A 811 10.71 13.54 34.11
C ALA A 811 10.77 12.04 34.40
N THR A 812 10.58 11.24 33.36
CA THR A 812 10.52 9.77 33.42
C THR A 812 11.63 9.20 32.54
N ALA A 813 12.33 8.18 33.05
CA ALA A 813 13.23 7.34 32.26
C ALA A 813 12.84 5.87 32.46
N ALA A 814 12.75 5.12 31.37
CA ALA A 814 12.25 3.76 31.36
C ALA A 814 13.14 2.82 30.55
N ARG A 815 13.12 1.54 30.91
CA ARG A 815 13.76 0.44 30.19
C ARG A 815 12.76 -0.69 30.01
N THR A 816 12.69 -1.24 28.80
CA THR A 816 11.74 -2.29 28.44
C THR A 816 12.47 -3.57 28.10
N ALA A 817 11.96 -4.69 28.56
CA ALA A 817 12.46 -6.03 28.25
C ALA A 817 11.29 -6.93 27.88
N ALA A 818 11.54 -7.98 27.12
CA ALA A 818 10.56 -9.00 26.76
C ALA A 818 11.24 -10.36 26.86
N ASP A 819 10.53 -11.37 27.36
CA ASP A 819 11.04 -12.74 27.47
C ASP A 819 10.88 -13.53 26.14
N GLY A 820 10.54 -12.82 25.06
CA GLY A 820 10.30 -13.35 23.71
C GLY A 820 8.81 -13.31 23.36
N PHE A 821 8.49 -13.05 22.11
CA PHE A 821 7.12 -13.05 21.61
C PHE A 821 6.74 -14.44 21.09
N ASP A 822 5.45 -14.75 21.11
CA ASP A 822 4.93 -16.10 20.87
C ASP A 822 5.25 -16.61 19.45
N THR A 823 5.24 -15.73 18.45
CA THR A 823 5.59 -16.08 17.06
C THR A 823 7.09 -16.26 16.84
N ARG A 824 7.93 -15.72 17.72
CA ARG A 824 9.40 -15.68 17.62
C ARG A 824 9.96 -15.06 16.34
N ALA A 825 9.10 -14.52 15.47
CA ALA A 825 9.51 -13.79 14.29
C ALA A 825 10.20 -12.47 14.67
N ILE A 826 9.85 -11.94 15.84
CA ILE A 826 10.44 -10.74 16.44
C ILE A 826 11.00 -11.06 17.81
N SER A 827 12.08 -10.37 18.16
CA SER A 827 12.61 -10.33 19.52
C SER A 827 13.24 -8.96 19.80
N ILE A 828 13.51 -8.65 21.06
CA ILE A 828 14.29 -7.46 21.41
C ILE A 828 15.77 -7.73 21.10
N GLY A 829 16.36 -6.92 20.21
CA GLY A 829 17.79 -6.92 19.91
C GLY A 829 18.56 -6.12 20.94
N GLU A 830 18.39 -4.79 20.88
CA GLU A 830 18.87 -3.85 21.90
C GLU A 830 17.71 -3.40 22.79
N THR A 831 17.92 -3.49 24.12
CA THR A 831 16.93 -3.09 25.14
C THR A 831 16.43 -1.66 24.90
N PRO A 832 15.12 -1.47 24.65
CA PRO A 832 14.57 -0.14 24.46
C PRO A 832 14.73 0.74 25.71
N VAL A 833 15.22 1.95 25.50
CA VAL A 833 15.29 3.00 26.53
C VAL A 833 14.37 4.12 26.12
N SER A 834 13.48 4.53 27.02
CA SER A 834 12.51 5.59 26.73
C SER A 834 12.59 6.72 27.75
N THR A 835 12.27 7.94 27.32
CA THR A 835 12.13 9.10 28.22
C THR A 835 10.83 9.86 27.96
N ALA A 836 10.35 10.55 28.99
CA ALA A 836 9.24 11.49 28.90
C ALA A 836 9.47 12.64 29.88
N PHE A 837 8.91 13.82 29.61
CA PHE A 837 8.89 14.88 30.60
C PHE A 837 7.72 15.82 30.40
N GLN A 838 7.33 16.49 31.48
CA GLN A 838 6.36 17.56 31.42
C GLN A 838 6.73 18.67 32.40
N VAL A 839 6.69 19.92 31.93
CA VAL A 839 6.88 21.11 32.77
C VAL A 839 5.66 21.99 32.60
N SER A 840 4.92 22.22 33.69
CA SER A 840 3.73 23.05 33.72
C SER A 840 3.94 24.27 34.62
N LEU A 841 3.67 25.44 34.07
CA LEU A 841 3.64 26.71 34.79
C LEU A 841 2.19 27.16 34.90
N ARG A 842 1.70 27.34 36.11
CA ARG A 842 0.35 27.83 36.36
C ARG A 842 0.37 29.15 37.11
N ARG A 843 -0.52 30.06 36.72
CA ARG A 843 -0.71 31.35 37.38
C ARG A 843 -2.18 31.57 37.70
N ASP A 844 -2.46 31.86 38.96
CA ASP A 844 -3.80 32.20 39.42
C ASP A 844 -4.02 33.72 39.48
N GLY A 845 -5.21 34.15 39.08
CA GLY A 845 -5.69 35.52 39.13
C GLY A 845 -5.03 36.42 38.09
N ILE A 846 -5.35 36.21 36.82
CA ILE A 846 -4.81 36.98 35.69
C ILE A 846 -5.73 38.16 35.37
N ILE A 847 -6.98 37.85 35.03
CA ILE A 847 -8.04 38.82 34.74
C ILE A 847 -8.90 39.04 35.97
N THR A 848 -9.22 37.96 36.70
CA THR A 848 -10.00 38.01 37.94
C THR A 848 -9.17 37.53 39.11
N ARG A 849 -9.77 37.28 40.28
CA ARG A 849 -9.04 36.67 41.41
C ARG A 849 -9.10 35.15 41.40
N SER A 850 -9.95 34.57 40.54
CA SER A 850 -10.36 33.17 40.53
C SER A 850 -10.16 32.50 39.17
N ASP A 851 -9.68 33.23 38.15
CA ASP A 851 -9.23 32.63 36.90
C ASP A 851 -7.81 32.08 37.02
N ALA A 852 -7.44 31.17 36.13
CA ALA A 852 -6.07 30.67 36.04
C ALA A 852 -5.66 30.42 34.59
N VAL A 853 -4.35 30.44 34.35
CA VAL A 853 -3.74 29.89 33.13
C VAL A 853 -2.75 28.82 33.53
N ARG A 854 -2.67 27.74 32.75
CA ARG A 854 -1.61 26.73 32.78
C ARG A 854 -0.96 26.69 31.41
N ALA A 855 0.36 26.81 31.37
CA ALA A 855 1.16 26.59 30.18
C ALA A 855 2.07 25.39 30.42
N SER A 856 2.07 24.41 29.52
CA SER A 856 2.88 23.21 29.64
C SER A 856 3.80 23.03 28.44
N VAL A 857 5.00 22.52 28.69
CA VAL A 857 5.87 21.93 27.67
C VAL A 857 5.93 20.43 27.95
N ILE A 858 5.57 19.63 26.95
CA ILE A 858 5.32 18.20 27.11
C ILE A 858 6.18 17.45 26.10
N GLN A 859 6.91 16.45 26.57
CA GLN A 859 7.44 15.37 25.75
C GLN A 859 6.76 14.09 26.20
N THR A 860 6.03 13.47 25.28
CA THR A 860 5.41 12.17 25.50
C THR A 860 6.46 11.07 25.63
N LEU A 861 6.06 9.84 25.92
CA LEU A 861 7.01 8.73 25.92
C LEU A 861 7.69 8.63 24.56
N HIS A 862 9.02 8.65 24.57
CA HIS A 862 9.86 8.67 23.39
C HIS A 862 10.99 7.66 23.56
N GLN A 863 11.14 6.76 22.59
CA GLN A 863 12.24 5.80 22.54
C GLN A 863 13.52 6.51 22.10
N GLU A 864 14.52 6.52 22.97
CA GLU A 864 15.85 7.09 22.73
C GLU A 864 16.75 6.12 21.95
N SER A 865 16.59 4.83 22.22
CA SER A 865 17.40 3.76 21.65
C SER A 865 16.68 2.41 21.80
N GLY A 866 17.19 1.41 21.10
CA GLY A 866 16.68 0.04 21.10
C GLY A 866 16.54 -0.49 19.69
N SER A 867 16.36 -1.80 19.56
CA SER A 867 16.03 -2.43 18.28
C SER A 867 15.15 -3.66 18.47
N LEU A 868 14.34 -3.95 17.46
CA LEU A 868 13.71 -5.24 17.29
C LEU A 868 14.50 -6.05 16.26
N GLU A 869 14.72 -7.33 16.52
CA GLU A 869 15.32 -8.25 15.57
C GLU A 869 14.22 -9.07 14.92
N TYR A 870 14.06 -8.89 13.62
CA TYR A 870 13.21 -9.73 12.78
C TYR A 870 14.01 -10.93 12.28
N ARG A 871 13.44 -12.13 12.40
CA ARG A 871 14.04 -13.40 12.00
C ARG A 871 13.00 -14.30 11.35
N ALA A 872 13.17 -14.56 10.05
CA ALA A 872 12.30 -15.44 9.29
C ALA A 872 13.07 -16.01 8.10
N MET A 873 12.50 -16.98 7.39
CA MET A 873 13.13 -17.49 6.17
C MET A 873 12.96 -16.49 5.02
N GLY A 874 14.04 -16.32 4.25
CA GLY A 874 14.05 -15.59 2.99
C GLY A 874 14.72 -16.41 1.89
N ILE A 875 14.64 -15.93 0.64
CA ILE A 875 15.32 -16.55 -0.51
C ILE A 875 16.81 -16.21 -0.49
N ALA A 876 17.66 -17.21 -0.26
CA ALA A 876 19.12 -17.06 -0.28
C ALA A 876 19.71 -17.21 -1.69
N ASP A 877 19.10 -18.05 -2.52
CA ASP A 877 19.50 -18.26 -3.92
C ASP A 877 18.29 -18.16 -4.84
N ARG A 878 18.31 -17.16 -5.73
CA ARG A 878 17.21 -16.85 -6.67
C ARG A 878 17.09 -17.85 -7.82
N GLN A 879 18.10 -18.68 -8.05
CA GLN A 879 18.06 -19.71 -9.10
C GLN A 879 17.44 -21.01 -8.59
N SER A 880 17.78 -21.43 -7.37
CA SER A 880 17.28 -22.68 -6.77
C SER A 880 16.08 -22.51 -5.84
N GLY A 881 15.75 -21.28 -5.43
CA GLY A 881 14.73 -21.01 -4.43
C GLY A 881 15.15 -21.39 -3.01
N THR A 882 16.42 -21.73 -2.80
CA THR A 882 16.92 -22.20 -1.51
C THR A 882 16.66 -21.15 -0.42
N LEU A 883 16.01 -21.59 0.65
CA LEU A 883 15.71 -20.75 1.80
C LEU A 883 16.89 -20.68 2.77
N ALA A 884 17.11 -19.52 3.36
CA ALA A 884 17.96 -19.35 4.54
C ALA A 884 17.29 -18.40 5.52
N LEU A 885 17.74 -18.45 6.77
CA LEU A 885 17.32 -17.47 7.77
C LEU A 885 17.81 -16.09 7.34
N ASP A 886 16.87 -15.18 7.11
CA ASP A 886 17.10 -13.75 6.98
C ASP A 886 16.96 -13.12 8.37
N SER A 887 17.75 -12.10 8.64
CA SER A 887 17.70 -11.39 9.91
C SER A 887 17.93 -9.91 9.70
N GLN A 888 17.02 -9.11 10.23
CA GLN A 888 17.06 -7.66 10.11
C GLN A 888 16.95 -7.04 11.51
N SER A 889 17.75 -5.99 11.74
CA SER A 889 17.68 -5.20 12.97
C SER A 889 16.91 -3.92 12.69
N TRP A 890 15.73 -3.80 13.26
CA TRP A 890 14.85 -2.65 13.12
C TRP A 890 15.08 -1.71 14.28
N ALA A 891 15.86 -0.65 14.04
CA ALA A 891 16.17 0.35 15.06
C ALA A 891 14.89 1.09 15.50
N LEU A 892 14.72 1.22 16.81
CA LEU A 892 13.60 1.92 17.42
C LEU A 892 13.93 3.40 17.68
N GLY A 893 12.91 4.25 17.65
CA GLY A 893 13.01 5.68 17.88
C GLY A 893 12.56 6.51 16.67
N GLY A 894 12.96 7.77 16.66
CA GLY A 894 12.57 8.76 15.66
C GLY A 894 12.82 10.17 16.18
N GLN A 895 12.18 11.18 15.60
CA GLN A 895 12.26 12.53 16.14
C GLN A 895 11.47 12.68 17.45
N ARG A 896 12.10 13.32 18.44
CA ARG A 896 11.53 13.59 19.76
C ARG A 896 10.26 14.47 19.64
N PRO A 897 9.09 13.98 20.07
CA PRO A 897 7.87 14.77 20.09
C PRO A 897 7.92 15.79 21.24
N ILE A 898 7.77 17.08 20.93
CA ILE A 898 7.64 18.15 21.91
C ILE A 898 6.36 18.93 21.58
N ALA A 899 5.45 19.01 22.53
CA ALA A 899 4.24 19.80 22.46
C ALA A 899 4.31 20.99 23.43
N ALA A 900 3.67 22.10 23.04
CA ALA A 900 3.29 23.15 23.96
C ALA A 900 1.79 23.15 24.14
N GLU A 901 1.33 23.32 25.37
CA GLU A 901 -0.07 23.36 25.75
C GLU A 901 -0.36 24.65 26.53
N LEU A 902 -1.53 25.23 26.30
CA LEU A 902 -2.04 26.38 27.01
C LEU A 902 -3.50 26.14 27.37
N LEU A 903 -3.81 26.20 28.66
CA LEU A 903 -5.15 26.12 29.21
C LEU A 903 -5.45 27.39 29.98
N TYR A 904 -6.63 27.96 29.77
CA TYR A 904 -7.14 29.11 30.51
C TYR A 904 -8.56 28.82 30.95
N ALA A 905 -8.91 29.14 32.19
CA ALA A 905 -10.26 28.98 32.70
C ALA A 905 -10.65 30.15 33.60
N ILE A 906 -11.86 30.67 33.41
CA ILE A 906 -12.46 31.74 34.22
C ILE A 906 -13.83 31.29 34.74
N PRO A 907 -14.08 31.37 36.06
CA PRO A 907 -15.37 31.02 36.60
C PRO A 907 -16.40 32.13 36.33
N LEU A 908 -17.62 31.72 36.02
CA LEU A 908 -18.75 32.58 35.72
C LEU A 908 -19.83 32.44 36.79
N PHE A 909 -20.58 33.51 37.02
CA PHE A 909 -21.77 33.53 37.90
C PHE A 909 -21.57 33.07 39.36
N GLY A 910 -20.36 33.26 39.91
CA GLY A 910 -20.03 32.89 41.29
C GLY A 910 -19.89 31.38 41.47
N ASP A 911 -19.10 30.76 40.58
CA ASP A 911 -18.76 29.34 40.52
C ASP A 911 -19.88 28.43 39.99
N ARG A 912 -20.88 28.98 39.27
CA ARG A 912 -21.99 28.24 38.65
C ARG A 912 -21.78 27.94 37.17
N GLY A 913 -20.53 28.02 36.72
CA GLY A 913 -20.13 27.80 35.35
C GLY A 913 -18.71 28.28 35.11
N ASP A 914 -18.13 27.90 33.98
CA ASP A 914 -16.81 28.31 33.56
C ASP A 914 -16.78 28.59 32.06
N LEU A 915 -15.89 29.51 31.67
CA LEU A 915 -15.44 29.67 30.30
C LEU A 915 -13.98 29.23 30.25
N SER A 916 -13.67 28.29 29.38
CA SER A 916 -12.34 27.73 29.21
C SER A 916 -11.86 27.85 27.77
N LEU A 917 -10.56 28.08 27.63
CA LEU A 917 -9.82 28.09 26.36
C LEU A 917 -8.71 27.07 26.49
N PHE A 918 -8.53 26.25 25.46
CA PHE A 918 -7.44 25.29 25.41
C PHE A 918 -6.75 25.35 24.05
N GLY A 919 -5.46 25.09 24.04
CA GLY A 919 -4.64 25.04 22.84
C GLY A 919 -3.46 24.11 23.04
N ARG A 920 -3.15 23.30 22.04
CA ARG A 920 -1.95 22.46 21.98
C ARG A 920 -1.34 22.57 20.60
N ALA A 921 -0.03 22.68 20.55
CA ALA A 921 0.75 22.74 19.32
C ALA A 921 1.95 21.81 19.42
N MET A 922 2.15 20.99 18.40
CA MET A 922 3.40 20.23 18.23
C MET A 922 4.51 21.19 17.78
N LEU A 923 5.55 21.33 18.61
CA LEU A 923 6.71 22.19 18.38
C LEU A 923 7.85 21.47 17.66
N ALA A 924 8.02 20.18 17.95
CA ALA A 924 9.03 19.32 17.36
C ALA A 924 8.56 17.87 17.41
N GLY A 925 9.23 17.01 16.64
CA GLY A 925 8.83 15.63 16.42
C GLY A 925 8.58 15.40 14.94
N GLU A 926 8.63 14.14 14.56
CA GLU A 926 8.18 13.74 13.24
C GLU A 926 6.73 14.17 13.14
N ALA A 927 6.39 14.82 12.03
CA ALA A 927 5.00 14.82 11.61
C ALA A 927 4.54 13.36 11.75
N GLY A 928 3.36 13.13 12.33
CA GLY A 928 2.69 11.88 11.98
C GLY A 928 2.65 11.77 10.45
N PHE A 929 2.23 10.64 9.91
CA PHE A 929 2.04 10.47 8.47
C PHE A 929 1.07 11.49 7.80
N GLU A 930 0.65 12.54 8.50
CA GLU A 930 -0.02 13.73 7.99
C GLU A 930 0.84 14.99 8.24
N ALA A 931 1.30 15.60 7.15
CA ALA A 931 2.06 16.84 7.14
C ALA A 931 1.17 18.02 7.54
N ASP A 932 1.09 18.31 8.85
CA ASP A 932 0.73 19.65 9.32
C ASP A 932 1.31 19.89 10.71
N ARG A 933 1.67 21.15 10.99
CA ARG A 933 1.89 21.59 12.37
C ARG A 933 0.54 21.47 13.09
N GLU A 934 0.34 20.31 13.67
CA GLU A 934 -0.86 19.94 14.39
C GLU A 934 -1.10 20.91 15.56
N ILE A 935 -2.02 21.84 15.33
CA ILE A 935 -2.52 22.79 16.33
C ILE A 935 -3.98 22.46 16.59
N ALA A 936 -4.27 22.03 17.81
CA ALA A 936 -5.63 21.87 18.31
C ALA A 936 -5.94 23.04 19.23
N SER A 937 -7.08 23.69 19.05
CA SER A 937 -7.55 24.71 19.97
C SER A 937 -9.06 24.73 20.04
N GLY A 938 -9.60 25.18 21.16
CA GLY A 938 -11.03 25.25 21.36
C GLY A 938 -11.41 26.18 22.51
N LEU A 939 -12.70 26.47 22.55
CA LEU A 939 -13.36 27.23 23.60
C LEU A 939 -14.50 26.37 24.13
N ARG A 940 -14.64 26.34 25.46
CA ARG A 940 -15.68 25.59 26.14
C ARG A 940 -16.40 26.49 27.13
N PHE A 941 -17.72 26.31 27.22
CA PHE A 941 -18.58 27.04 28.14
C PHE A 941 -19.45 26.04 28.89
N THR A 942 -19.28 25.96 30.21
CA THR A 942 -20.08 25.10 31.10
C THR A 942 -20.97 25.96 31.97
N LEU A 943 -22.19 25.50 32.22
CA LEU A 943 -23.10 26.14 33.16
C LEU A 943 -23.72 25.06 34.06
N ASP A 944 -23.47 25.15 35.35
CA ASP A 944 -24.01 24.24 36.35
C ASP A 944 -25.41 24.74 36.74
N TYR A 945 -26.43 23.93 36.44
CA TYR A 945 -27.84 24.23 36.73
C TYR A 945 -28.31 23.67 38.07
#